data_AF-A0A9P8CB92-F1
#
_entry.id   AF-A0A9P8CB92-F1
#
_cell.length_a   1.000
_cell.length_b   1.000
_cell.length_c   1.000
_cell.angle_alpha   90.00
_cell.angle_beta   90.00
_cell.angle_gamma   90.00
#
_symmetry.space_group_name_H-M   'P 1'
#
loop_
_entity.id
_entity.type
_entity.pdbx_description
1 polymer ?
#
loop_
_entity_poly.entity_id
_entity_poly.type
_entity_poly.pdbx_seq_one_letter_code
_entity_poly.pdbx_strand_id
1 'polypeptide(L)'
;MKDVNNDPRVGSARDNSTSPSAARISASTNSASFATLFSTLAPVSVYAAVCLLIFLVLRRKWPRVYAPRTFLSSLDTHERSDPLPGGCFNWIPAFYRSPDVDVLNKSSLDGYLFLRYLKLLCVICAVGCIITWPVLLPLHRYGGEGSKQLDILTFGNVKDPMVYYAHAFQAWLFFGKLVARFILYMVSRECVFFINLRQAHLLSPYYADRLSSRTVLFTCVPQNILDEKKLRKIFGESAKHIWVPREVEELDELVKDRESTARRLERAEITLIKKVNAAYFHALKNGHPDIITERWSQGSAQKEMDMAHIISPRSHSLDEKDFSSPPMSPPSPVLPSSPKDFPRHNGNTGLQTSYKYKGPDPELNGSTAAQWIPYSQRPVHRPLANYGRRVDTIKWSRNQLKAMEKKISRLRRQYKKKLGNKIPAVFIEFDSQLSAQSAYQTLSHHCANHMVADIVGVSPDGIIWNSLCLRWWERIVRRFAVQALIAVLVIFWSIPCALVGIISNIKFLTDSLPFLFWINDLPSVILGLISGLLPALGLSLLMSAVPFIMRALARVAGIPTTAKVELFTQNAYFVFQVVQVFLVTTLTSAASSALLGIIDDPTSAKSLLSQNLPKASNFYVSYFILQGLAMSATRMIHGGSIWWNQLLPNASGNPRLIARRYHRLRVVHWGAIYPVFTNMGVIAISYALIAPLVLGFAFCGLLVIYVTYRYNLLYVYSSSLDARGLHYPRALKQTLTGLYIAQICMIGLFALKAAIGPLVLMFGLVIFSVLVHISLNDSLKPLLCNLPRTLAVEEELRRHGESLDTITEEDFKDPEDNTQYDMDFDPGMGGIDIHEQQQSRGMPREECAKVFRLTAQGIKSYINSYDFITPMIAPLFSPSPASRNFILHWLHPEVFTDYAVLRARVPEYPPILYGDGVIKDAFLPPGMVKAAPKVWLPKDKAGVSVQEVRHSGRVIASKDTGAWMNEKGLISVDLEMDPREGWERMRF
;
A
#
# COMPACT_ATOMS: atom_id res chain seq x y z
N MET A 1 52.96 -21.08 28.17
CA MET A 1 53.39 -22.29 27.42
C MET A 1 52.49 -23.44 27.82
N LYS A 2 51.40 -23.64 27.06
CA LYS A 2 50.60 -24.86 26.83
C LYS A 2 49.44 -24.45 25.91
N ASP A 3 49.39 -25.10 24.76
CA ASP A 3 48.68 -24.71 23.55
C ASP A 3 47.15 -24.72 23.68
N VAL A 4 46.51 -23.62 23.25
CA VAL A 4 45.07 -23.53 22.93
C VAL A 4 44.93 -22.80 21.59
N ASN A 5 45.51 -23.39 20.54
CA ASN A 5 45.36 -22.96 19.15
C ASN A 5 45.24 -24.21 18.27
N ASN A 6 44.05 -24.83 18.26
CA ASN A 6 43.57 -25.68 17.16
C ASN A 6 42.11 -26.07 17.41
N ASP A 7 41.17 -25.20 17.04
CA ASP A 7 39.82 -25.61 16.70
C ASP A 7 39.51 -25.11 15.27
N PRO A 8 39.37 -26.01 14.27
CA PRO A 8 39.10 -25.63 12.89
C PRO A 8 37.63 -25.26 12.62
N ARG A 9 36.79 -25.06 13.64
CA ARG A 9 35.33 -24.81 13.48
C ARG A 9 34.92 -23.33 13.46
N VAL A 10 35.78 -22.43 13.00
CA VAL A 10 35.40 -21.06 12.66
C VAL A 10 35.07 -21.01 11.15
N GLY A 11 33.86 -21.37 10.75
CA GLY A 11 33.56 -21.33 9.31
C GLY A 11 32.24 -21.88 8.76
N SER A 12 31.15 -21.96 9.53
CA SER A 12 29.88 -22.49 8.96
C SER A 12 28.61 -21.78 9.43
N ALA A 13 28.51 -20.48 9.17
CA ALA A 13 27.24 -19.77 9.16
C ALA A 13 26.61 -19.86 7.75
N ARG A 14 25.68 -20.80 7.55
CA ARG A 14 24.79 -20.84 6.39
C ARG A 14 23.46 -20.20 6.78
N ASP A 15 23.33 -18.92 6.49
CA ASP A 15 22.15 -18.10 6.81
C ASP A 15 21.12 -18.09 5.69
N ASN A 16 19.85 -18.26 6.05
CA ASN A 16 18.73 -17.98 5.17
C ASN A 16 17.59 -17.31 5.95
N SER A 17 16.93 -16.34 5.30
CA SER A 17 15.69 -15.62 5.66
C SER A 17 15.78 -14.29 6.45
N THR A 18 15.49 -13.23 5.68
CA THR A 18 14.74 -11.99 5.97
C THR A 18 14.94 -11.27 7.30
N SER A 19 15.53 -10.08 7.20
CA SER A 19 15.77 -9.08 8.26
C SER A 19 16.88 -9.49 9.24
N PRO A 20 18.12 -9.02 9.01
CA PRO A 20 19.18 -9.15 9.99
C PRO A 20 18.77 -8.34 11.20
N SER A 21 18.67 -9.05 12.30
CA SER A 21 18.47 -8.44 13.58
C SER A 21 19.77 -7.80 14.02
N ALA A 22 19.73 -6.52 14.36
CA ALA A 22 20.88 -5.75 14.85
C ALA A 22 21.67 -6.50 15.94
N ALA A 23 20.98 -7.27 16.79
CA ALA A 23 21.55 -8.07 17.87
C ALA A 23 22.60 -9.12 17.44
N ARG A 24 22.57 -9.62 16.20
CA ARG A 24 23.56 -10.63 15.75
C ARG A 24 24.77 -10.03 15.06
N ILE A 25 24.62 -8.86 14.45
CA ILE A 25 25.76 -8.12 13.90
C ILE A 25 26.59 -7.55 15.07
N SER A 26 25.98 -7.26 16.22
CA SER A 26 26.68 -6.89 17.46
C SER A 26 27.57 -7.99 18.05
N ALA A 27 27.48 -9.24 17.57
CA ALA A 27 28.33 -10.34 18.04
C ALA A 27 29.64 -10.51 17.25
N SER A 28 29.90 -9.69 16.21
CA SER A 28 31.17 -9.73 15.48
C SER A 28 32.22 -8.86 16.17
N THR A 29 33.34 -9.50 16.48
CA THR A 29 34.58 -9.02 17.10
C THR A 29 34.96 -7.54 16.88
N ASN A 30 35.47 -6.97 17.97
CA ASN A 30 35.95 -5.59 18.10
C ASN A 30 37.10 -5.29 17.12
N SER A 31 36.93 -4.24 16.31
CA SER A 31 37.79 -3.73 15.23
C SER A 31 37.47 -4.32 13.85
N ALA A 32 36.90 -3.50 12.95
CA ALA A 32 36.62 -3.94 11.60
C ALA A 32 37.90 -4.01 10.77
N SER A 33 38.45 -5.21 10.65
CA SER A 33 39.42 -5.54 9.62
C SER A 33 38.74 -5.58 8.26
N PHE A 34 39.44 -5.22 7.18
CA PHE A 34 39.00 -5.55 5.82
C PHE A 34 38.56 -7.02 5.70
N ALA A 35 39.22 -7.92 6.45
CA ALA A 35 38.84 -9.33 6.60
C ALA A 35 37.42 -9.53 7.15
N THR A 36 36.99 -8.77 8.16
CA THR A 36 35.63 -8.85 8.73
C THR A 36 34.58 -8.36 7.74
N LEU A 37 34.81 -7.23 7.05
CA LEU A 37 33.92 -6.77 5.98
C LEU A 37 33.82 -7.81 4.86
N PHE A 38 34.95 -8.36 4.40
CA PHE A 38 34.96 -9.41 3.39
C PHE A 38 34.20 -10.66 3.84
N SER A 39 34.36 -11.07 5.10
CA SER A 39 33.65 -12.21 5.69
C SER A 39 32.13 -11.99 5.77
N THR A 40 31.66 -10.74 5.86
CA THR A 40 30.23 -10.41 5.78
C THR A 40 29.74 -10.25 4.34
N LEU A 41 30.55 -9.69 3.45
CA LEU A 41 30.19 -9.44 2.05
C LEU A 41 30.13 -10.73 1.23
N ALA A 42 31.07 -11.66 1.43
CA ALA A 42 31.17 -12.90 0.66
C ALA A 42 29.90 -13.80 0.75
N PRO A 43 29.37 -14.16 1.93
CA PRO A 43 28.16 -14.99 2.00
C PRO A 43 26.93 -14.25 1.45
N VAL A 44 26.85 -12.93 1.66
CA VAL A 44 25.73 -12.11 1.18
C VAL A 44 25.75 -11.95 -0.34
N SER A 45 26.93 -11.77 -0.93
CA SER A 45 27.08 -11.68 -2.38
C SER A 45 26.79 -13.02 -3.06
N VAL A 46 27.24 -14.14 -2.47
CA VAL A 46 26.88 -15.49 -2.92
C VAL A 46 25.37 -15.70 -2.84
N TYR A 47 24.74 -15.34 -1.72
CA TYR A 47 23.28 -15.40 -1.56
C TYR A 47 22.57 -14.56 -2.65
N ALA A 48 23.00 -13.32 -2.85
CA ALA A 48 22.42 -12.43 -3.85
C ALA A 48 22.59 -12.97 -5.27
N ALA A 49 23.76 -13.54 -5.60
CA ALA A 49 24.03 -14.14 -6.89
C ALA A 49 23.14 -15.38 -7.15
N VAL A 50 23.01 -16.28 -6.16
CA VAL A 50 22.10 -17.43 -6.24
C VAL A 50 20.65 -16.96 -6.45
N CYS A 51 20.23 -15.94 -5.70
CA CYS A 51 18.89 -15.39 -5.84
C CYS A 51 18.64 -14.77 -7.21
N LEU A 52 19.62 -14.07 -7.76
CA LEU A 52 19.56 -13.46 -9.09
C LEU A 52 19.49 -14.55 -10.17
N LEU A 53 20.29 -15.62 -10.07
CA LEU A 53 20.23 -16.76 -10.98
C LEU A 53 18.84 -17.42 -10.97
N ILE A 54 18.29 -17.65 -9.78
CA ILE A 54 16.92 -18.17 -9.61
C ILE A 54 15.91 -17.23 -10.27
N PHE A 55 16.03 -15.92 -10.04
CA PHE A 55 15.17 -14.92 -10.65
C PHE A 55 15.23 -14.98 -12.18
N LEU A 56 16.43 -15.01 -12.79
CA LEU A 56 16.58 -15.05 -14.24
C LEU A 56 15.91 -16.27 -14.88
N VAL A 57 16.01 -17.44 -14.23
CA VAL A 57 15.38 -18.68 -14.70
C VAL A 57 13.86 -18.64 -14.50
N LEU A 58 13.40 -18.28 -13.30
CA LEU A 58 11.99 -18.33 -12.94
C LEU A 58 11.16 -17.21 -13.59
N ARG A 59 11.76 -16.05 -13.87
CA ARG A 59 11.13 -14.95 -14.62
C ARG A 59 10.60 -15.43 -15.97
N ARG A 60 11.36 -16.29 -16.65
CA ARG A 60 10.98 -16.80 -17.98
C ARG A 60 9.89 -17.88 -17.90
N LYS A 61 9.95 -18.75 -16.87
CA LYS A 61 8.98 -19.83 -16.70
C LYS A 61 7.64 -19.35 -16.17
N TRP A 62 7.62 -18.33 -15.30
CA TRP A 62 6.43 -17.92 -14.55
C TRP A 62 6.10 -16.43 -14.74
N PRO A 63 5.60 -16.02 -15.92
CA PRO A 63 5.26 -14.63 -16.21
C PRO A 63 4.22 -14.06 -15.24
N ARG A 64 3.28 -14.88 -14.74
CA ARG A 64 2.29 -14.45 -13.74
C ARG A 64 2.89 -13.93 -12.43
N VAL A 65 4.06 -14.41 -12.02
CA VAL A 65 4.68 -13.95 -10.77
C VAL A 65 5.50 -12.68 -11.01
N TYR A 66 6.24 -12.62 -12.11
CA TYR A 66 7.26 -11.61 -12.35
C TYR A 66 6.84 -10.48 -13.30
N ALA A 67 5.76 -10.65 -14.06
CA ALA A 67 5.18 -9.65 -14.95
C ALA A 67 3.64 -9.76 -15.05
N PRO A 68 2.89 -9.85 -13.93
CA PRO A 68 1.42 -9.90 -14.02
C PRO A 68 0.80 -8.66 -14.65
N ARG A 69 1.43 -7.47 -14.55
CA ARG A 69 0.86 -6.23 -15.08
C ARG A 69 0.83 -6.11 -16.61
N THR A 70 1.48 -7.03 -17.33
CA THR A 70 1.58 -6.92 -18.80
C THR A 70 0.39 -7.57 -19.51
N PHE A 71 -0.25 -8.58 -18.91
CA PHE A 71 -1.28 -9.39 -19.58
C PHE A 71 -2.58 -9.56 -18.78
N LEU A 72 -2.62 -9.14 -17.51
CA LEU A 72 -3.78 -9.39 -16.68
C LEU A 72 -5.00 -8.63 -17.22
N SER A 73 -6.05 -9.38 -17.60
CA SER A 73 -7.34 -8.83 -18.03
C SER A 73 -7.96 -7.92 -16.97
N SER A 74 -7.55 -8.13 -15.72
CA SER A 74 -7.93 -7.32 -14.59
C SER A 74 -7.17 -5.97 -14.48
N LEU A 75 -6.61 -5.45 -15.54
CA LEU A 75 -6.12 -4.07 -15.58
C LEU A 75 -6.70 -3.44 -16.84
N ASP A 76 -7.09 -2.18 -16.72
CA ASP A 76 -7.53 -1.41 -17.87
C ASP A 76 -6.36 -1.30 -18.86
N THR A 77 -6.67 -1.14 -20.14
CA THR A 77 -5.66 -1.16 -21.22
C THR A 77 -4.55 -0.13 -20.99
N HIS A 78 -4.86 1.02 -20.39
CA HIS A 78 -3.91 2.08 -20.08
C HIS A 78 -3.06 1.83 -18.81
N GLU A 79 -3.50 0.98 -17.88
CA GLU A 79 -2.76 0.61 -16.65
C GLU A 79 -1.74 -0.52 -16.89
N ARG A 80 -1.83 -1.17 -18.07
CA ARG A 80 -0.96 -2.29 -18.44
C ARG A 80 0.44 -1.80 -18.80
N SER A 81 1.42 -2.56 -18.34
CA SER A 81 2.83 -2.29 -18.63
C SER A 81 3.26 -2.97 -19.92
N ASP A 82 4.19 -2.37 -20.65
CA ASP A 82 4.67 -2.95 -21.90
C ASP A 82 5.40 -4.27 -21.64
N PRO A 83 5.18 -5.30 -22.47
CA PRO A 83 5.85 -6.58 -22.29
C PRO A 83 7.35 -6.45 -22.54
N LEU A 84 8.16 -6.98 -21.63
CA LEU A 84 9.61 -7.05 -21.80
C LEU A 84 10.00 -8.16 -22.80
N PRO A 85 11.05 -7.96 -23.60
CA PRO A 85 11.52 -8.97 -24.56
C PRO A 85 11.98 -10.26 -23.86
N GLY A 86 11.86 -11.37 -24.59
CA GLY A 86 12.30 -12.68 -24.17
C GLY A 86 13.83 -12.81 -24.12
N GLY A 87 14.35 -13.63 -23.21
CA GLY A 87 15.79 -13.89 -23.03
C GLY A 87 16.27 -13.66 -21.60
N CYS A 88 17.45 -14.22 -21.26
CA CYS A 88 18.01 -14.08 -19.90
C CYS A 88 18.47 -12.65 -19.60
N PHE A 89 19.01 -11.93 -20.60
CA PHE A 89 19.57 -10.58 -20.42
C PHE A 89 19.00 -9.52 -21.38
N ASN A 90 18.29 -9.91 -22.45
CA ASN A 90 17.73 -8.97 -23.45
C ASN A 90 16.71 -7.98 -22.88
N TRP A 91 16.13 -8.27 -21.71
CA TRP A 91 15.20 -7.38 -21.02
C TRP A 91 15.89 -6.20 -20.33
N ILE A 92 17.20 -6.29 -20.03
CA ILE A 92 17.94 -5.28 -19.28
C ILE A 92 18.01 -3.95 -20.06
N PRO A 93 18.42 -3.93 -21.35
CA PRO A 93 18.43 -2.68 -22.12
C PRO A 93 17.03 -2.06 -22.25
N ALA A 94 16.01 -2.87 -22.51
CA ALA A 94 14.62 -2.40 -22.60
C ALA A 94 14.14 -1.78 -21.28
N PHE A 95 14.48 -2.40 -20.15
CA PHE A 95 14.16 -1.91 -18.82
C PHE A 95 14.83 -0.56 -18.50
N TYR A 96 16.12 -0.41 -18.80
CA TYR A 96 16.83 0.85 -18.56
C TYR A 96 16.38 1.98 -19.51
N ARG A 97 15.93 1.65 -20.72
CA ARG A 97 15.38 2.60 -21.70
C ARG A 97 14.01 3.15 -21.30
N SER A 98 13.22 2.39 -20.53
CA SER A 98 11.90 2.81 -20.06
C SER A 98 12.04 3.97 -19.06
N PRO A 99 11.41 5.14 -19.27
CA PRO A 99 11.52 6.27 -18.35
C PRO A 99 10.80 6.02 -17.01
N ASP A 100 11.28 6.66 -15.93
CA ASP A 100 10.64 6.56 -14.60
C ASP A 100 9.19 7.08 -14.60
N VAL A 101 8.85 7.95 -15.56
CA VAL A 101 7.50 8.52 -15.75
C VAL A 101 6.46 7.46 -16.10
N ASP A 102 6.87 6.32 -16.69
CA ASP A 102 5.96 5.22 -16.97
C ASP A 102 5.33 4.66 -15.68
N VAL A 103 6.04 4.77 -14.55
CA VAL A 103 5.51 4.38 -13.23
C VAL A 103 4.37 5.30 -12.79
N LEU A 104 4.47 6.60 -13.11
CA LEU A 104 3.40 7.56 -12.82
C LEU A 104 2.13 7.22 -13.61
N ASN A 105 2.30 6.92 -14.90
CA ASN A 105 1.18 6.76 -15.83
C ASN A 105 0.52 5.39 -15.70
N LYS A 106 1.31 4.32 -15.54
CA LYS A 106 0.79 2.95 -15.50
C LYS A 106 0.52 2.47 -14.08
N SER A 107 1.33 2.88 -13.09
CA SER A 107 1.27 2.31 -11.73
C SER A 107 0.53 3.19 -10.73
N SER A 108 1.18 4.22 -10.18
CA SER A 108 0.59 5.16 -9.22
C SER A 108 1.49 6.36 -8.94
N LEU A 109 0.87 7.46 -8.52
CA LEU A 109 1.56 8.63 -7.99
C LEU A 109 2.46 8.28 -6.78
N ASP A 110 1.94 7.53 -5.81
CA ASP A 110 2.71 7.07 -4.64
C ASP A 110 3.95 6.24 -5.02
N GLY A 111 3.83 5.37 -6.03
CA GLY A 111 4.93 4.54 -6.53
C GLY A 111 6.02 5.36 -7.21
N TYR A 112 5.64 6.32 -8.06
CA TYR A 112 6.58 7.24 -8.71
C TYR A 112 7.34 8.08 -7.68
N LEU A 113 6.62 8.67 -6.73
CA LEU A 113 7.23 9.49 -5.67
C LEU A 113 8.15 8.68 -4.75
N PHE A 114 7.84 7.40 -4.52
CA PHE A 114 8.74 6.52 -3.78
C PHE A 114 10.06 6.27 -4.53
N LEU A 115 10.01 6.03 -5.85
CA LEU A 115 11.24 5.90 -6.65
C LEU A 115 12.06 7.18 -6.64
N ARG A 116 11.37 8.31 -6.76
CA ARG A 116 12.00 9.62 -6.66
C ARG A 116 12.63 9.86 -5.28
N TYR A 117 12.01 9.37 -4.21
CA TYR A 117 12.58 9.41 -2.86
C TYR A 117 13.87 8.60 -2.74
N LEU A 118 13.89 7.37 -3.25
CA LEU A 118 15.10 6.55 -3.27
C LEU A 118 16.22 7.22 -4.08
N LYS A 119 15.89 7.78 -5.24
CA LYS A 119 16.82 8.54 -6.07
C LYS A 119 17.36 9.77 -5.35
N LEU A 120 16.51 10.49 -4.62
CA LEU A 120 16.91 11.61 -3.76
C LEU A 120 17.94 11.17 -2.71
N LEU A 121 17.68 10.07 -1.99
CA LEU A 121 18.65 9.54 -1.01
C LEU A 121 19.97 9.17 -1.67
N CYS A 122 19.96 8.54 -2.85
CA CYS A 122 21.18 8.27 -3.62
C CYS A 122 21.93 9.56 -3.98
N VAL A 123 21.23 10.59 -4.44
CA VAL A 123 21.84 11.89 -4.79
C VAL A 123 22.43 12.56 -3.54
N ILE A 124 21.74 12.49 -2.39
CA ILE A 124 22.25 13.02 -1.12
C ILE A 124 23.56 12.31 -0.74
N CYS A 125 23.60 10.98 -0.84
CA CYS A 125 24.82 10.22 -0.55
C CYS A 125 25.94 10.52 -1.55
N ALA A 126 25.65 10.56 -2.85
CA ALA A 126 26.65 10.79 -3.89
C ALA A 126 27.31 12.17 -3.76
N VAL A 127 26.49 13.22 -3.61
CA VAL A 127 27.00 14.59 -3.42
C VAL A 127 27.73 14.72 -2.09
N GLY A 128 27.24 14.07 -1.03
CA GLY A 128 27.98 14.06 0.22
C GLY A 128 29.31 13.33 0.15
N CYS A 129 29.48 12.31 -0.70
CA CYS A 129 30.79 11.71 -0.93
C CYS A 129 31.73 12.71 -1.60
N ILE A 130 31.25 13.43 -2.62
CA ILE A 130 32.03 14.46 -3.33
C ILE A 130 32.48 15.56 -2.36
N ILE A 131 31.61 15.98 -1.43
CA ILE A 131 31.94 17.01 -0.45
C ILE A 131 32.88 16.48 0.62
N THR A 132 32.51 15.38 1.29
CA THR A 132 33.18 14.92 2.52
C THR A 132 34.49 14.18 2.26
N TRP A 133 34.59 13.37 1.19
CA TRP A 133 35.75 12.49 0.99
C TRP A 133 37.07 13.22 0.74
N PRO A 134 37.15 14.24 -0.14
CA PRO A 134 38.42 14.90 -0.44
C PRO A 134 39.04 15.60 0.77
N VAL A 135 38.23 16.05 1.72
CA VAL A 135 38.68 16.80 2.90
C VAL A 135 38.80 15.89 4.12
N LEU A 136 37.75 15.14 4.46
CA LEU A 136 37.69 14.42 5.73
C LEU A 136 38.48 13.11 5.72
N LEU A 137 38.58 12.38 4.60
CA LEU A 137 39.34 11.12 4.58
C LEU A 137 40.85 11.33 4.77
N PRO A 138 41.50 12.30 4.11
CA PRO A 138 42.89 12.64 4.40
C PRO A 138 43.07 13.12 5.85
N LEU A 139 42.20 14.02 6.33
CA LEU A 139 42.29 14.55 7.70
C LEU A 139 42.16 13.45 8.76
N HIS A 140 41.22 12.52 8.61
CA HIS A 140 41.09 11.38 9.53
C HIS A 140 42.34 10.49 9.50
N ARG A 141 42.89 10.21 8.32
CA ARG A 141 44.08 9.35 8.17
C ARG A 141 45.31 9.92 8.88
N TYR A 142 45.51 11.23 8.82
CA TYR A 142 46.64 11.91 9.47
C TYR A 142 46.36 12.35 10.92
N GLY A 143 45.21 11.98 11.51
CA GLY A 143 44.73 12.47 12.80
C GLY A 143 45.48 12.03 14.07
N GLY A 144 46.39 11.05 13.97
CA GLY A 144 47.41 10.77 15.01
C GLY A 144 46.99 9.98 16.26
N GLU A 145 45.76 9.45 16.38
CA GLU A 145 45.32 8.67 17.57
C GLU A 145 45.73 7.17 17.53
N GLY A 146 46.35 6.70 16.44
CA GLY A 146 46.89 5.34 16.33
C GLY A 146 45.84 4.24 16.10
N SER A 147 44.64 4.60 15.63
CA SER A 147 43.57 3.64 15.32
C SER A 147 43.95 2.70 14.18
N LYS A 148 43.60 1.41 14.27
CA LYS A 148 43.95 0.39 13.27
C LYS A 148 42.84 0.23 12.23
N GLN A 149 43.23 -0.11 10.99
CA GLN A 149 42.34 -0.53 9.90
C GLN A 149 41.29 0.53 9.52
N LEU A 150 39.99 0.21 9.47
CA LEU A 150 38.94 1.13 9.02
C LEU A 150 38.67 2.25 10.03
N ASP A 151 39.01 2.04 11.30
CA ASP A 151 38.82 3.02 12.37
C ASP A 151 39.75 4.24 12.18
N ILE A 152 40.84 4.11 11.40
CA ILE A 152 41.73 5.22 11.02
C ILE A 152 41.01 6.30 10.19
N LEU A 153 39.92 5.94 9.51
CA LEU A 153 39.15 6.84 8.63
C LEU A 153 37.94 7.45 9.35
N THR A 154 37.90 7.39 10.67
CA THR A 154 36.80 7.92 11.49
C THR A 154 37.25 9.11 12.33
N PHE A 155 36.28 9.91 12.79
CA PHE A 155 36.51 11.02 13.72
C PHE A 155 37.26 10.58 15.00
N GLY A 156 37.10 9.31 15.40
CA GLY A 156 37.79 8.74 16.56
C GLY A 156 39.32 8.67 16.41
N ASN A 157 39.89 8.94 15.23
CA ASN A 157 41.33 9.00 15.03
C ASN A 157 41.93 10.41 15.12
N VAL A 158 41.12 11.45 15.37
CA VAL A 158 41.54 12.86 15.30
C VAL A 158 41.86 13.42 16.69
N LYS A 159 43.13 13.84 16.88
CA LYS A 159 43.61 14.48 18.11
C LYS A 159 43.78 16.00 18.01
N ASP A 160 44.03 16.54 16.81
CA ASP A 160 44.44 17.93 16.63
C ASP A 160 43.26 18.93 16.71
N PRO A 161 43.36 20.00 17.54
CA PRO A 161 42.30 21.00 17.68
C PRO A 161 41.93 21.73 16.38
N MET A 162 42.89 21.93 15.47
CA MET A 162 42.63 22.58 14.18
C MET A 162 41.77 21.73 13.24
N VAL A 163 41.85 20.40 13.35
CA VAL A 163 41.04 19.49 12.54
C VAL A 163 39.58 19.52 12.96
N TYR A 164 39.27 19.86 14.22
CA TYR A 164 37.89 20.09 14.66
C TYR A 164 37.24 21.31 14.00
N TYR A 165 38.02 22.36 13.68
CA TYR A 165 37.52 23.47 12.87
C TYR A 165 37.26 23.06 11.43
N ALA A 166 38.08 22.16 10.85
CA ALA A 166 37.81 21.61 9.53
C ALA A 166 36.51 20.77 9.52
N HIS A 167 36.22 20.03 10.59
CA HIS A 167 34.93 19.34 10.75
C HIS A 167 33.75 20.31 10.91
N ALA A 168 33.90 21.37 11.69
CA ALA A 168 32.86 22.39 11.82
C ALA A 168 32.64 23.13 10.49
N PHE A 169 33.70 23.49 9.78
CA PHE A 169 33.61 24.09 8.45
C PHE A 169 32.97 23.15 7.44
N GLN A 170 33.35 21.87 7.44
CA GLN A 170 32.74 20.88 6.56
C GLN A 170 31.29 20.61 6.93
N ALA A 171 30.92 20.65 8.21
CA ALA A 171 29.53 20.65 8.63
C ALA A 171 28.82 21.88 8.11
N TRP A 172 29.44 23.06 8.18
CA TRP A 172 28.92 24.29 7.59
C TRP A 172 28.95 24.32 6.07
N LEU A 173 29.67 23.45 5.36
CA LEU A 173 29.70 23.37 3.89
C LEU A 173 28.72 22.31 3.39
N PHE A 174 28.73 21.14 4.01
CA PHE A 174 27.72 20.10 3.82
C PHE A 174 26.33 20.59 4.28
N PHE A 175 26.29 21.52 5.23
CA PHE A 175 25.10 22.17 5.76
C PHE A 175 25.08 23.73 5.62
N GLY A 176 25.77 24.36 4.65
CA GLY A 176 25.78 25.85 4.43
C GLY A 176 26.90 26.32 3.45
N LYS A 177 27.37 27.58 3.41
CA LYS A 177 26.75 28.80 2.83
C LYS A 177 27.42 29.17 1.48
N LEU A 178 26.80 28.80 0.36
CA LEU A 178 26.64 29.60 -0.87
C LEU A 178 25.48 28.89 -1.60
N VAL A 179 24.28 29.47 -1.64
CA VAL A 179 23.04 28.78 -2.11
C VAL A 179 22.52 27.67 -1.15
N ALA A 180 22.42 28.00 0.14
CA ALA A 180 21.62 27.38 1.22
C ALA A 180 21.58 25.82 1.35
N ARG A 181 22.19 25.27 2.42
CA ARG A 181 21.99 23.88 2.96
C ARG A 181 21.62 22.83 1.90
N PHE A 182 22.59 22.17 1.26
CA PHE A 182 22.33 21.17 0.21
C PHE A 182 21.19 20.19 0.57
N ILE A 183 21.14 19.66 1.80
CA ILE A 183 20.05 18.78 2.23
C ILE A 183 18.70 19.50 2.35
N LEU A 184 18.62 20.69 2.94
CA LEU A 184 17.33 21.40 3.04
C LEU A 184 16.90 22.02 1.72
N TYR A 185 17.83 22.52 0.91
CA TYR A 185 17.54 22.97 -0.44
C TYR A 185 17.02 21.80 -1.27
N MET A 186 17.67 20.63 -1.23
CA MET A 186 17.16 19.42 -1.88
C MET A 186 15.77 19.04 -1.36
N VAL A 187 15.54 19.05 -0.05
CA VAL A 187 14.21 18.78 0.53
C VAL A 187 13.17 19.81 0.07
N SER A 188 13.51 21.10 0.05
CA SER A 188 12.60 22.19 -0.35
C SER A 188 12.26 22.11 -1.83
N ARG A 189 13.28 21.95 -2.69
CA ARG A 189 13.15 21.72 -4.13
C ARG A 189 12.25 20.54 -4.44
N GLU A 190 12.46 19.42 -3.75
CA GLU A 190 11.64 18.23 -3.95
C GLU A 190 10.22 18.37 -3.38
N CYS A 191 10.03 19.17 -2.32
CA CYS A 191 8.69 19.53 -1.86
C CYS A 191 7.93 20.38 -2.89
N VAL A 192 8.58 21.38 -3.51
CA VAL A 192 7.99 22.21 -4.57
C VAL A 192 7.60 21.33 -5.77
N PHE A 193 8.53 20.48 -6.24
CA PHE A 193 8.23 19.52 -7.31
C PHE A 193 7.02 18.63 -6.96
N PHE A 194 6.97 18.12 -5.73
CA PHE A 194 5.86 17.28 -5.28
C PHE A 194 4.52 18.03 -5.30
N ILE A 195 4.50 19.27 -4.81
CA ILE A 195 3.29 20.10 -4.78
C ILE A 195 2.76 20.28 -6.20
N ASN A 196 3.60 20.70 -7.14
CA ASN A 196 3.21 20.96 -8.51
C ASN A 196 2.76 19.67 -9.22
N LEU A 197 3.48 18.56 -9.04
CA LEU A 197 3.08 17.26 -9.61
C LEU A 197 1.75 16.78 -9.04
N ARG A 198 1.54 16.93 -7.73
CA ARG A 198 0.30 16.53 -7.08
C ARG A 198 -0.86 17.38 -7.55
N GLN A 199 -0.68 18.69 -7.68
CA GLN A 199 -1.70 19.60 -8.22
C GLN A 199 -2.06 19.19 -9.65
N ALA A 200 -1.07 18.97 -10.52
CA ALA A 200 -1.26 18.48 -11.90
C ALA A 200 -2.03 17.15 -11.95
N HIS A 201 -1.68 16.20 -11.08
CA HIS A 201 -2.36 14.91 -11.03
C HIS A 201 -3.80 15.02 -10.53
N LEU A 202 -4.07 15.83 -9.50
CA LEU A 202 -5.41 15.97 -8.92
C LEU A 202 -6.38 16.79 -9.78
N LEU A 203 -5.86 17.72 -10.58
CA LEU A 203 -6.63 18.54 -11.52
C LEU A 203 -6.85 17.86 -12.88
N SER A 204 -6.14 16.76 -13.16
CA SER A 204 -6.35 15.97 -14.38
C SER A 204 -7.83 15.58 -14.54
N PRO A 205 -8.42 15.65 -15.75
CA PRO A 205 -9.85 15.38 -15.97
C PRO A 205 -10.33 14.05 -15.39
N TYR A 206 -9.53 13.00 -15.60
CA TYR A 206 -9.77 11.68 -15.05
C TYR A 206 -9.94 11.67 -13.52
N TYR A 207 -9.14 12.46 -12.81
CA TYR A 207 -9.20 12.54 -11.35
C TYR A 207 -10.25 13.53 -10.86
N ALA A 208 -10.37 14.70 -11.51
CA ALA A 208 -11.29 15.77 -11.12
C ALA A 208 -12.75 15.32 -11.19
N ASP A 209 -13.12 14.55 -12.21
CA ASP A 209 -14.50 14.12 -12.44
C ASP A 209 -14.90 12.90 -11.59
N ARG A 210 -13.93 12.25 -10.94
CA ARG A 210 -14.16 11.12 -10.04
C ARG A 210 -15.12 11.51 -8.91
N LEU A 211 -16.10 10.64 -8.62
CA LEU A 211 -17.08 10.86 -7.54
C LEU A 211 -16.40 11.12 -6.20
N SER A 212 -15.30 10.41 -5.92
CA SER A 212 -14.53 10.62 -4.69
C SER A 212 -14.02 12.06 -4.59
N SER A 213 -13.49 12.65 -5.67
CA SER A 213 -12.85 13.97 -5.71
C SER A 213 -13.82 15.11 -5.46
N ARG A 214 -15.07 14.94 -5.88
CA ARG A 214 -16.18 15.86 -5.65
C ARG A 214 -16.86 15.68 -4.29
N THR A 215 -16.48 14.65 -3.53
CA THR A 215 -17.09 14.34 -2.23
C THR A 215 -16.19 14.74 -1.06
N VAL A 216 -16.77 15.39 -0.05
CA VAL A 216 -16.12 15.74 1.22
C VAL A 216 -16.75 14.97 2.37
N LEU A 217 -15.90 14.41 3.24
CA LEU A 217 -16.31 13.79 4.50
C LEU A 217 -16.25 14.82 5.64
N PHE A 218 -17.40 15.09 6.25
CA PHE A 218 -17.49 15.85 7.49
C PHE A 218 -17.68 14.90 8.68
N THR A 219 -16.90 15.10 9.73
CA THR A 219 -16.94 14.27 10.95
C THR A 219 -17.35 15.08 12.16
N CYS A 220 -17.85 14.40 13.20
CA CYS A 220 -18.34 15.01 14.44
C CYS A 220 -19.49 16.02 14.20
N VAL A 221 -20.42 15.67 13.31
CA VAL A 221 -21.59 16.51 13.01
C VAL A 221 -22.58 16.42 14.17
N PRO A 222 -23.01 17.56 14.76
CA PRO A 222 -23.99 17.54 15.84
C PRO A 222 -25.38 17.11 15.34
N GLN A 223 -26.14 16.41 16.20
CA GLN A 223 -27.39 15.73 15.82
C GLN A 223 -28.49 16.67 15.32
N ASN A 224 -28.46 17.93 15.74
CA ASN A 224 -29.39 18.98 15.31
C ASN A 224 -29.24 19.36 13.83
N ILE A 225 -28.02 19.30 13.28
CA ILE A 225 -27.67 19.65 11.89
C ILE A 225 -27.69 18.42 10.98
N LEU A 226 -27.67 17.21 11.55
CA LEU A 226 -27.59 15.92 10.85
C LEU A 226 -28.90 15.56 10.12
N ASP A 227 -29.36 16.43 9.24
CA ASP A 227 -30.51 16.27 8.38
C ASP A 227 -30.20 16.82 6.99
N GLU A 228 -30.68 16.12 5.96
CA GLU A 228 -30.34 16.39 4.57
C GLU A 228 -30.80 17.80 4.13
N LYS A 229 -32.02 18.19 4.53
CA LYS A 229 -32.58 19.50 4.20
C LYS A 229 -31.78 20.65 4.83
N LYS A 230 -31.36 20.48 6.09
CA LYS A 230 -30.59 21.49 6.82
C LYS A 230 -29.19 21.66 6.21
N LEU A 231 -28.53 20.54 5.90
CA LEU A 231 -27.23 20.55 5.26
C LEU A 231 -27.28 21.18 3.85
N ARG A 232 -28.34 20.90 3.08
CA ARG A 232 -28.56 21.56 1.78
C ARG A 232 -28.74 23.08 1.94
N LYS A 233 -29.40 23.54 3.01
CA LYS A 233 -29.50 24.98 3.32
C LYS A 233 -28.15 25.61 3.71
N ILE A 234 -27.26 24.86 4.37
CA ILE A 234 -25.93 25.34 4.78
C ILE A 234 -24.97 25.47 3.59
N PHE A 235 -24.93 24.47 2.71
CA PHE A 235 -23.98 24.42 1.60
C PHE A 235 -24.52 24.99 0.27
N GLY A 236 -25.80 25.35 0.22
CA GLY A 236 -26.45 25.91 -0.97
C GLY A 236 -26.67 24.89 -2.09
N GLU A 237 -26.87 25.41 -3.31
CA GLU A 237 -27.14 24.60 -4.51
C GLU A 237 -25.93 23.79 -4.99
N SER A 238 -24.71 24.16 -4.58
CA SER A 238 -23.48 23.43 -4.91
C SER A 238 -23.46 22.00 -4.37
N ALA A 239 -24.25 21.68 -3.33
CA ALA A 239 -24.37 20.33 -2.78
C ALA A 239 -25.37 19.49 -3.61
N LYS A 240 -24.84 18.57 -4.43
CA LYS A 240 -25.66 17.71 -5.29
C LYS A 240 -26.31 16.58 -4.50
N HIS A 241 -25.49 15.69 -3.94
CA HIS A 241 -25.93 14.53 -3.15
C HIS A 241 -25.37 14.57 -1.73
N ILE A 242 -26.20 14.20 -0.75
CA ILE A 242 -25.83 14.18 0.67
C ILE A 242 -26.16 12.80 1.23
N TRP A 243 -25.15 12.09 1.72
CA TRP A 243 -25.32 10.79 2.36
C TRP A 243 -25.16 10.94 3.87
N VAL A 244 -26.27 10.74 4.59
CA VAL A 244 -26.30 10.66 6.05
C VAL A 244 -26.30 9.18 6.47
N PRO A 245 -25.14 8.59 6.77
CA PRO A 245 -25.07 7.21 7.20
C PRO A 245 -25.74 6.99 8.55
N ARG A 246 -26.25 5.78 8.74
CA ARG A 246 -26.89 5.32 9.98
C ARG A 246 -26.17 4.08 10.47
N GLU A 247 -26.31 3.84 11.76
CA GLU A 247 -25.76 2.66 12.41
C GLU A 247 -26.40 1.39 11.84
N VAL A 248 -25.56 0.43 11.45
CA VAL A 248 -25.96 -0.83 10.80
C VAL A 248 -25.14 -2.01 11.30
N GLU A 249 -24.65 -1.97 12.55
CA GLU A 249 -23.76 -3.00 13.09
C GLU A 249 -24.35 -4.41 12.98
N GLU A 250 -25.60 -4.61 13.40
CA GLU A 250 -26.31 -5.89 13.28
C GLU A 250 -26.41 -6.36 11.82
N LEU A 251 -26.65 -5.43 10.88
CA LEU A 251 -26.74 -5.76 9.46
C LEU A 251 -25.37 -6.15 8.89
N ASP A 252 -24.30 -5.45 9.28
CA ASP A 252 -22.93 -5.74 8.85
C ASP A 252 -22.46 -7.11 9.38
N GLU A 253 -22.78 -7.43 10.64
CA GLU A 253 -22.52 -8.75 11.22
C GLU A 253 -23.30 -9.85 10.50
N LEU A 254 -24.60 -9.65 10.24
CA LEU A 254 -25.42 -10.62 9.50
C LEU A 254 -24.93 -10.80 8.06
N VAL A 255 -24.49 -9.75 7.39
CA VAL A 255 -23.91 -9.84 6.03
C VAL A 255 -22.59 -10.60 6.07
N LYS A 256 -21.74 -10.35 7.07
CA LYS A 256 -20.48 -11.09 7.29
C LYS A 256 -20.73 -12.57 7.57
N ASP A 257 -21.74 -12.89 8.36
CA ASP A 257 -22.15 -14.27 8.65
C ASP A 257 -22.81 -14.95 7.45
N ARG A 258 -23.52 -14.21 6.60
CA ARG A 258 -24.04 -14.71 5.32
C ARG A 258 -22.88 -15.08 4.40
N GLU A 259 -21.87 -14.21 4.28
CA GLU A 259 -20.66 -14.48 3.49
C GLU A 259 -19.84 -15.66 4.06
N SER A 260 -19.73 -15.79 5.38
CA SER A 260 -19.03 -16.93 6.00
C SER A 260 -19.79 -18.25 5.78
N THR A 261 -21.12 -18.21 5.88
CA THR A 261 -21.98 -19.38 5.65
C THR A 261 -22.03 -19.77 4.18
N ALA A 262 -22.08 -18.81 3.25
CA ALA A 262 -21.97 -19.09 1.81
C ALA A 262 -20.62 -19.73 1.45
N ARG A 263 -19.51 -19.25 2.04
CA ARG A 263 -18.18 -19.89 1.90
C ARG A 263 -18.13 -21.31 2.45
N ARG A 264 -18.85 -21.56 3.56
CA ARG A 264 -18.97 -22.91 4.14
C ARG A 264 -19.79 -23.82 3.24
N LEU A 265 -20.90 -23.34 2.67
CA LEU A 265 -21.72 -24.06 1.70
C LEU A 265 -20.90 -24.43 0.45
N GLU A 266 -20.21 -23.46 -0.15
CA GLU A 266 -19.32 -23.65 -1.31
C GLU A 266 -18.28 -24.75 -1.04
N ARG A 267 -17.59 -24.70 0.11
CA ARG A 267 -16.62 -25.73 0.51
C ARG A 267 -17.26 -27.12 0.70
N ALA A 268 -18.45 -27.17 1.29
CA ALA A 268 -19.16 -28.43 1.53
C ALA A 268 -19.59 -29.06 0.20
N GLU A 269 -20.22 -28.30 -0.69
CA GLU A 269 -20.64 -28.77 -2.02
C GLU A 269 -19.44 -29.23 -2.86
N ILE A 270 -18.33 -28.49 -2.84
CA ILE A 270 -17.10 -28.92 -3.53
C ILE A 270 -16.55 -30.22 -2.94
N THR A 271 -16.58 -30.36 -1.61
CA THR A 271 -16.14 -31.60 -0.95
C THR A 271 -17.03 -32.78 -1.34
N LEU A 272 -18.34 -32.56 -1.45
CA LEU A 272 -19.29 -33.55 -1.94
C LEU A 272 -18.94 -33.97 -3.37
N ILE A 273 -18.79 -33.00 -4.29
CA ILE A 273 -18.45 -33.25 -5.69
C ILE A 273 -17.13 -34.02 -5.81
N LYS A 274 -16.11 -33.67 -5.02
CA LYS A 274 -14.82 -34.40 -5.01
C LYS A 274 -14.97 -35.86 -4.58
N LYS A 275 -15.74 -36.13 -3.52
CA LYS A 275 -15.99 -37.49 -3.05
C LYS A 275 -16.77 -38.31 -4.08
N VAL A 276 -17.81 -37.72 -4.67
CA VAL A 276 -18.62 -38.38 -5.70
C VAL A 276 -17.78 -38.66 -6.94
N ASN A 277 -17.00 -37.70 -7.43
CA ASN A 277 -16.14 -37.93 -8.59
C ASN A 277 -15.08 -39.00 -8.32
N ALA A 278 -14.51 -39.06 -7.11
CA ALA A 278 -13.59 -40.13 -6.75
C ALA A 278 -14.27 -41.52 -6.80
N ALA A 279 -15.50 -41.63 -6.27
CA ALA A 279 -16.29 -42.86 -6.34
C ALA A 279 -16.70 -43.21 -7.79
N TYR A 280 -17.10 -42.21 -8.58
CA TYR A 280 -17.43 -42.35 -10.00
C TYR A 280 -16.25 -42.88 -10.81
N PHE A 281 -15.07 -42.27 -10.68
CA PHE A 281 -13.87 -42.73 -11.40
C PHE A 281 -13.38 -44.10 -10.91
N HIS A 282 -13.59 -44.43 -9.64
CA HIS A 282 -13.34 -45.78 -9.13
C HIS A 282 -14.29 -46.81 -9.77
N ALA A 283 -15.58 -46.49 -9.86
CA ALA A 283 -16.56 -47.33 -10.54
C ALA A 283 -16.28 -47.47 -12.05
N LEU A 284 -15.86 -46.39 -12.70
CA LEU A 284 -15.46 -46.38 -14.11
C LEU A 284 -14.26 -47.30 -14.36
N LYS A 285 -13.24 -47.27 -13.50
CA LYS A 285 -12.07 -48.17 -13.59
C LYS A 285 -12.43 -49.63 -13.40
N ASN A 286 -13.47 -49.91 -12.62
CA ASN A 286 -13.93 -51.26 -12.31
C ASN A 286 -14.98 -51.79 -13.33
N GLY A 287 -15.27 -51.04 -14.40
CA GLY A 287 -16.17 -51.49 -15.47
C GLY A 287 -17.65 -51.56 -15.08
N HIS A 288 -18.16 -50.52 -14.40
CA HIS A 288 -19.57 -50.47 -13.98
C HIS A 288 -20.55 -50.51 -15.17
N PRO A 289 -21.58 -51.39 -15.16
CA PRO A 289 -22.47 -51.62 -16.30
C PRO A 289 -23.33 -50.40 -16.69
N ASP A 290 -23.64 -49.52 -15.73
CA ASP A 290 -24.48 -48.34 -15.96
C ASP A 290 -23.73 -47.13 -16.57
N ILE A 291 -22.40 -47.23 -16.73
CA ILE A 291 -21.59 -46.17 -17.34
C ILE A 291 -21.30 -46.56 -18.78
N ILE A 292 -22.07 -46.02 -19.73
CA ILE A 292 -21.79 -46.19 -21.16
C ILE A 292 -20.51 -45.40 -21.47
N THR A 293 -19.36 -46.06 -21.49
CA THR A 293 -18.17 -45.54 -22.17
C THR A 293 -18.45 -45.54 -23.66
N GLU A 294 -18.85 -44.41 -24.23
CA GLU A 294 -18.61 -44.21 -25.65
C GLU A 294 -17.10 -44.36 -25.86
N ARG A 295 -16.72 -45.43 -26.54
CA ARG A 295 -15.34 -45.68 -26.95
C ARG A 295 -15.07 -44.72 -28.10
N TRP A 296 -14.55 -43.54 -27.78
CA TRP A 296 -14.10 -42.55 -28.76
C TRP A 296 -13.15 -43.24 -29.74
N SER A 297 -13.56 -43.39 -31.00
CA SER A 297 -12.62 -43.67 -32.08
C SER A 297 -11.74 -42.44 -32.24
N GLN A 298 -10.44 -42.63 -32.49
CA GLN A 298 -9.40 -41.60 -32.49
C GLN A 298 -9.50 -40.57 -33.63
N GLY A 299 -10.68 -40.32 -34.20
CA GLY A 299 -10.87 -39.46 -35.39
C GLY A 299 -11.49 -38.08 -35.14
N SER A 300 -12.05 -37.78 -33.95
CA SER A 300 -12.82 -36.54 -33.73
C SER A 300 -12.05 -35.41 -33.03
N ALA A 301 -10.93 -35.69 -32.35
CA ALA A 301 -10.13 -34.66 -31.68
C ALA A 301 -9.38 -33.74 -32.68
N GLN A 302 -9.06 -34.25 -33.88
CA GLN A 302 -8.41 -33.45 -34.92
C GLN A 302 -9.39 -32.43 -35.54
N LYS A 303 -10.68 -32.78 -35.64
CA LYS A 303 -11.70 -31.96 -36.31
C LYS A 303 -12.18 -30.76 -35.47
N GLU A 304 -12.13 -30.87 -34.14
CA GLU A 304 -12.39 -29.74 -33.23
C GLU A 304 -11.18 -28.80 -33.09
N MET A 305 -9.94 -29.30 -33.21
CA MET A 305 -8.73 -28.46 -33.23
C MET A 305 -8.57 -27.69 -34.55
N ASP A 306 -8.98 -28.25 -35.69
CA ASP A 306 -8.91 -27.57 -37.00
C ASP A 306 -9.98 -26.47 -37.17
N MET A 307 -11.14 -26.57 -36.49
CA MET A 307 -12.17 -25.53 -36.51
C MET A 307 -11.85 -24.32 -35.61
N ALA A 308 -11.02 -24.51 -34.58
CA ALA A 308 -10.58 -23.41 -33.71
C ALA A 308 -9.50 -22.51 -34.37
N HIS A 309 -8.86 -22.97 -35.44
CA HIS A 309 -7.78 -22.25 -36.11
C HIS A 309 -8.20 -21.31 -37.27
N ILE A 310 -9.49 -21.21 -37.60
CA ILE A 310 -9.99 -20.45 -38.78
C ILE A 310 -10.60 -19.07 -38.41
N ILE A 311 -10.54 -18.61 -37.17
CA ILE A 311 -11.06 -17.27 -36.81
C ILE A 311 -9.91 -16.32 -36.47
N SER A 312 -9.37 -15.67 -37.50
CA SER A 312 -8.61 -14.43 -37.39
C SER A 312 -9.55 -13.22 -37.49
N PRO A 313 -9.17 -12.05 -36.95
CA PRO A 313 -10.08 -10.91 -36.84
C PRO A 313 -10.08 -10.09 -38.12
N ARG A 314 -11.25 -9.91 -38.76
CA ARG A 314 -11.44 -8.88 -39.78
C ARG A 314 -12.52 -7.91 -39.32
N SER A 315 -12.12 -6.65 -39.18
CA SER A 315 -12.96 -5.47 -38.99
C SER A 315 -13.95 -5.30 -40.14
N HIS A 316 -15.23 -5.00 -39.85
CA HIS A 316 -15.99 -3.92 -40.51
C HIS A 316 -17.39 -3.74 -39.87
N SER A 317 -17.62 -2.51 -39.42
CA SER A 317 -18.81 -1.63 -39.46
C SER A 317 -20.18 -2.13 -39.96
N LEU A 318 -21.23 -1.60 -39.29
CA LEU A 318 -22.60 -1.28 -39.75
C LEU A 318 -23.62 -2.44 -39.87
N ASP A 319 -24.64 -2.47 -39.01
CA ASP A 319 -25.97 -1.85 -39.25
C ASP A 319 -27.10 -2.55 -38.48
N GLU A 320 -28.02 -1.71 -38.02
CA GLU A 320 -29.20 -2.00 -37.24
C GLU A 320 -30.40 -2.16 -38.18
N LYS A 321 -30.94 -3.38 -38.35
CA LYS A 321 -32.37 -3.70 -38.54
C LYS A 321 -32.62 -5.17 -38.93
N ASP A 322 -33.76 -5.67 -38.46
CA ASP A 322 -34.51 -6.87 -38.85
C ASP A 322 -33.90 -8.24 -38.55
N PHE A 323 -34.50 -8.97 -37.60
CA PHE A 323 -35.34 -10.13 -37.90
C PHE A 323 -35.94 -10.72 -36.61
N SER A 324 -37.27 -10.69 -36.56
CA SER A 324 -38.10 -11.41 -35.61
C SER A 324 -37.99 -12.94 -35.82
N SER A 325 -37.45 -13.66 -34.85
CA SER A 325 -37.78 -15.07 -34.55
C SER A 325 -37.12 -15.51 -33.23
N PRO A 326 -37.78 -16.37 -32.42
CA PRO A 326 -37.23 -16.84 -31.16
C PRO A 326 -36.02 -17.77 -31.41
N PRO A 327 -34.95 -17.70 -30.61
CA PRO A 327 -33.81 -18.61 -30.75
C PRO A 327 -34.25 -20.03 -30.40
N MET A 328 -34.09 -20.95 -31.36
CA MET A 328 -34.17 -22.39 -31.11
C MET A 328 -33.14 -22.77 -30.05
N SER A 329 -33.62 -23.40 -28.99
CA SER A 329 -32.81 -24.04 -27.95
C SER A 329 -31.87 -25.09 -28.56
N PRO A 330 -30.58 -25.15 -28.16
CA PRO A 330 -29.71 -26.27 -28.53
C PRO A 330 -30.24 -27.58 -27.93
N PRO A 331 -30.01 -28.74 -28.60
CA PRO A 331 -30.51 -30.02 -28.13
C PRO A 331 -29.88 -30.34 -26.77
N SER A 332 -30.75 -30.66 -25.80
CA SER A 332 -30.33 -31.12 -24.47
C SER A 332 -29.59 -32.46 -24.60
N PRO A 333 -28.51 -32.70 -23.83
CA PRO A 333 -27.93 -34.03 -23.75
C PRO A 333 -28.97 -34.98 -23.14
N VAL A 334 -29.21 -36.08 -23.84
CA VAL A 334 -30.16 -37.12 -23.45
C VAL A 334 -29.78 -37.67 -22.07
N LEU A 335 -30.66 -37.52 -21.08
CA LEU A 335 -30.53 -38.20 -19.79
C LEU A 335 -30.61 -39.72 -20.01
N PRO A 336 -29.87 -40.54 -19.24
CA PRO A 336 -30.20 -41.95 -19.11
C PRO A 336 -31.62 -42.05 -18.55
N SER A 337 -32.47 -42.77 -19.27
CA SER A 337 -33.83 -43.10 -18.85
C SER A 337 -33.81 -43.92 -17.55
N SER A 338 -34.90 -43.79 -16.78
CA SER A 338 -35.19 -44.55 -15.56
C SER A 338 -34.81 -46.03 -15.69
N PRO A 339 -34.28 -46.69 -14.65
CA PRO A 339 -33.92 -48.11 -14.74
C PRO A 339 -35.16 -48.91 -15.14
N LYS A 340 -35.09 -49.64 -16.26
CA LYS A 340 -36.08 -50.65 -16.62
C LYS A 340 -35.83 -51.87 -15.76
N ASP A 341 -36.84 -52.29 -14.99
CA ASP A 341 -36.85 -53.56 -14.31
C ASP A 341 -36.87 -54.70 -15.35
N PHE A 342 -35.87 -55.58 -15.30
CA PHE A 342 -35.91 -56.86 -16.01
C PHE A 342 -36.18 -57.97 -14.98
N PRO A 343 -37.15 -58.87 -15.20
CA PRO A 343 -37.35 -60.02 -14.32
C PRO A 343 -36.21 -61.02 -14.50
N ARG A 344 -35.67 -61.54 -13.39
CA ARG A 344 -34.62 -62.58 -13.39
C ARG A 344 -35.21 -63.94 -13.02
N HIS A 345 -34.90 -64.94 -13.85
CA HIS A 345 -35.18 -66.35 -13.61
C HIS A 345 -34.07 -66.98 -12.75
N ASN A 346 -34.48 -67.78 -11.76
CA ASN A 346 -33.70 -68.72 -10.94
C ASN A 346 -32.89 -68.16 -9.74
N GLY A 347 -33.28 -68.61 -8.55
CA GLY A 347 -32.59 -68.37 -7.29
C GLY A 347 -31.50 -69.41 -7.00
N ASN A 348 -30.26 -68.97 -6.85
CA ASN A 348 -29.51 -69.01 -5.58
C ASN A 348 -28.19 -68.23 -5.70
N THR A 349 -27.74 -67.79 -4.53
CA THR A 349 -26.59 -66.96 -4.12
C THR A 349 -25.30 -66.91 -4.97
N GLY A 350 -24.77 -65.69 -5.15
CA GLY A 350 -23.34 -65.41 -4.93
C GLY A 350 -22.51 -64.85 -6.11
N LEU A 351 -22.45 -63.52 -6.24
CA LEU A 351 -21.21 -62.79 -6.57
C LEU A 351 -21.35 -61.34 -6.07
N GLN A 352 -20.45 -61.00 -5.15
CA GLN A 352 -20.43 -59.74 -4.41
C GLN A 352 -20.09 -58.54 -5.31
N THR A 353 -20.99 -57.57 -5.38
CA THR A 353 -20.61 -56.15 -5.51
C THR A 353 -21.02 -55.45 -4.23
N SER A 354 -20.12 -54.67 -3.64
CA SER A 354 -20.13 -54.25 -2.22
C SER A 354 -21.12 -53.13 -1.84
N TYR A 355 -22.18 -52.91 -2.61
CA TYR A 355 -23.13 -51.83 -2.33
C TYR A 355 -24.58 -52.33 -2.25
N LYS A 356 -25.02 -52.62 -1.02
CA LYS A 356 -26.44 -52.64 -0.64
C LYS A 356 -26.63 -51.67 0.53
N TYR A 357 -27.53 -50.71 0.35
CA TYR A 357 -28.17 -50.02 1.48
C TYR A 357 -29.69 -50.24 1.39
N LYS A 358 -30.28 -50.80 2.45
CA LYS A 358 -31.73 -50.90 2.69
C LYS A 358 -32.08 -49.99 3.86
N GLY A 359 -32.95 -49.02 3.64
CA GLY A 359 -33.59 -48.18 4.67
C GLY A 359 -34.19 -46.90 4.07
N PRO A 360 -35.47 -46.54 4.34
CA PRO A 360 -36.15 -45.42 3.69
C PRO A 360 -36.12 -44.10 4.52
N ASP A 361 -36.10 -42.95 3.81
CA ASP A 361 -36.78 -41.69 4.18
C ASP A 361 -36.97 -40.81 2.91
N PRO A 362 -38.12 -40.13 2.73
CA PRO A 362 -38.73 -39.86 1.43
C PRO A 362 -38.62 -38.38 0.99
N GLU A 363 -37.38 -37.86 0.92
CA GLU A 363 -37.06 -36.71 0.04
C GLU A 363 -35.95 -37.08 -0.98
N LEU A 364 -35.57 -38.36 -1.02
CA LEU A 364 -34.39 -38.91 -1.70
C LEU A 364 -34.65 -39.44 -3.12
N ASN A 365 -35.84 -39.26 -3.68
CA ASN A 365 -36.09 -39.57 -5.09
C ASN A 365 -35.41 -38.51 -5.97
N GLY A 366 -34.18 -38.79 -6.42
CA GLY A 366 -33.54 -38.05 -7.52
C GLY A 366 -32.24 -37.30 -7.20
N SER A 367 -31.57 -37.54 -6.06
CA SER A 367 -30.21 -36.98 -5.86
C SER A 367 -29.15 -37.81 -6.59
N THR A 368 -28.54 -37.25 -7.64
CA THR A 368 -27.45 -37.88 -8.42
C THR A 368 -26.25 -38.24 -7.53
N ALA A 369 -25.99 -37.45 -6.48
CA ALA A 369 -24.93 -37.76 -5.51
C ALA A 369 -25.20 -39.04 -4.71
N ALA A 370 -26.46 -39.39 -4.44
CA ALA A 370 -26.82 -40.59 -3.67
C ALA A 370 -26.60 -41.90 -4.44
N GLN A 371 -26.44 -41.82 -5.78
CA GLN A 371 -26.08 -42.97 -6.62
C GLN A 371 -24.66 -43.48 -6.31
N TRP A 372 -23.75 -42.57 -5.95
CA TRP A 372 -22.32 -42.89 -5.82
C TRP A 372 -21.82 -42.98 -4.37
N ILE A 373 -22.44 -42.26 -3.44
CA ILE A 373 -22.03 -42.25 -2.03
C ILE A 373 -23.24 -42.31 -1.08
N PRO A 374 -23.12 -43.01 0.08
CA PRO A 374 -24.17 -43.04 1.09
C PRO A 374 -24.30 -41.69 1.82
N TYR A 375 -25.49 -41.41 2.35
CA TYR A 375 -25.79 -40.18 3.08
C TYR A 375 -24.81 -39.91 4.24
N SER A 376 -24.32 -40.95 4.92
CA SER A 376 -23.36 -40.86 6.02
C SER A 376 -22.02 -40.23 5.64
N GLN A 377 -21.63 -40.30 4.37
CA GLN A 377 -20.37 -39.74 3.83
C GLN A 377 -20.51 -38.27 3.38
N ARG A 378 -21.72 -37.69 3.42
CA ARG A 378 -21.93 -36.27 3.11
C ARG A 378 -21.16 -35.37 4.11
N PRO A 379 -20.74 -34.16 3.68
CA PRO A 379 -20.03 -33.23 4.55
C PRO A 379 -20.86 -32.80 5.76
N VAL A 380 -20.38 -33.12 6.96
CA VAL A 380 -21.03 -32.79 8.23
C VAL A 380 -20.17 -31.83 9.05
N HIS A 381 -20.82 -31.02 9.87
CA HIS A 381 -20.14 -30.23 10.89
C HIS A 381 -20.94 -30.22 12.18
N ARG A 382 -20.34 -29.69 13.26
CA ARG A 382 -20.93 -29.61 14.59
C ARG A 382 -21.00 -28.15 15.01
N PRO A 383 -22.09 -27.42 14.71
CA PRO A 383 -22.21 -26.03 15.11
C PRO A 383 -22.36 -25.94 16.63
N LEU A 384 -21.63 -25.01 17.24
CA LEU A 384 -21.71 -24.70 18.67
C LEU A 384 -23.13 -24.33 19.11
N ALA A 385 -23.85 -23.61 18.27
CA ALA A 385 -25.25 -23.21 18.51
C ALA A 385 -26.22 -24.39 18.62
N ASN A 386 -25.84 -25.60 18.18
CA ASN A 386 -26.66 -26.81 18.31
C ASN A 386 -26.05 -27.79 19.33
N TYR A 387 -25.40 -27.28 20.38
CA TYR A 387 -24.75 -28.06 21.43
C TYR A 387 -23.78 -29.13 20.89
N GLY A 388 -23.12 -28.85 19.76
CA GLY A 388 -22.19 -29.78 19.13
C GLY A 388 -22.83 -30.98 18.42
N ARG A 389 -24.17 -31.02 18.26
CA ARG A 389 -24.85 -32.09 17.52
C ARG A 389 -24.45 -32.08 16.04
N ARG A 390 -24.20 -33.27 15.50
CA ARG A 390 -23.83 -33.48 14.08
C ARG A 390 -24.99 -33.06 13.17
N VAL A 391 -24.72 -32.17 12.21
CA VAL A 391 -25.68 -31.75 11.18
C VAL A 391 -25.08 -31.86 9.79
N ASP A 392 -25.93 -32.11 8.78
CA ASP A 392 -25.53 -32.00 7.38
C ASP A 392 -25.22 -30.53 7.07
N THR A 393 -23.99 -30.25 6.65
CA THR A 393 -23.50 -28.89 6.41
C THR A 393 -24.23 -28.22 5.26
N ILE A 394 -24.60 -28.97 4.22
CA ILE A 394 -25.24 -28.42 3.02
C ILE A 394 -26.67 -28.01 3.36
N LYS A 395 -27.46 -28.93 3.93
CA LYS A 395 -28.84 -28.67 4.35
C LYS A 395 -28.91 -27.54 5.39
N TRP A 396 -28.05 -27.61 6.41
CA TRP A 396 -27.97 -26.58 7.45
C TRP A 396 -27.62 -25.21 6.87
N SER A 397 -26.61 -25.12 5.98
CA SER A 397 -26.17 -23.83 5.43
C SER A 397 -27.23 -23.21 4.51
N ARG A 398 -27.95 -24.02 3.71
CA ARG A 398 -29.07 -23.53 2.88
C ARG A 398 -30.19 -22.94 3.74
N ASN A 399 -30.59 -23.65 4.80
CA ASN A 399 -31.63 -23.17 5.71
C ASN A 399 -31.19 -21.89 6.43
N GLN A 400 -29.94 -21.83 6.88
CA GLN A 400 -29.40 -20.65 7.55
C GLN A 400 -29.34 -19.45 6.59
N LEU A 401 -28.87 -19.63 5.35
CA LEU A 401 -28.84 -18.56 4.34
C LEU A 401 -30.24 -18.02 4.05
N LYS A 402 -31.24 -18.90 3.91
CA LYS A 402 -32.64 -18.51 3.71
C LYS A 402 -33.17 -17.68 4.89
N ALA A 403 -32.88 -18.10 6.12
CA ALA A 403 -33.28 -17.37 7.32
C ALA A 403 -32.59 -16.00 7.43
N MET A 404 -31.29 -15.95 7.14
CA MET A 404 -30.49 -14.72 7.19
C MET A 404 -30.91 -13.71 6.11
N GLU A 405 -31.22 -14.14 4.89
CA GLU A 405 -31.66 -13.23 3.83
C GLU A 405 -33.01 -12.59 4.15
N LYS A 406 -33.91 -13.30 4.85
CA LYS A 406 -35.15 -12.71 5.38
C LYS A 406 -34.86 -11.62 6.44
N LYS A 407 -33.88 -11.83 7.31
CA LYS A 407 -33.45 -10.82 8.31
C LYS A 407 -32.77 -9.62 7.64
N ILE A 408 -31.82 -9.87 6.74
CA ILE A 408 -31.09 -8.84 5.98
C ILE A 408 -32.06 -7.98 5.17
N SER A 409 -33.01 -8.59 4.46
CA SER A 409 -34.03 -7.84 3.70
C SER A 409 -34.93 -7.01 4.61
N ARG A 410 -35.30 -7.50 5.81
CA ARG A 410 -36.02 -6.71 6.82
C ARG A 410 -35.20 -5.50 7.30
N LEU A 411 -33.94 -5.70 7.68
CA LEU A 411 -33.06 -4.63 8.15
C LEU A 411 -32.78 -3.58 7.05
N ARG A 412 -32.53 -4.02 5.82
CA ARG A 412 -32.38 -3.13 4.65
C ARG A 412 -33.65 -2.31 4.40
N ARG A 413 -34.83 -2.90 4.58
CA ARG A 413 -36.12 -2.17 4.49
C ARG A 413 -36.28 -1.16 5.62
N GLN A 414 -35.89 -1.50 6.86
CA GLN A 414 -35.92 -0.56 7.99
C GLN A 414 -34.98 0.64 7.76
N TYR A 415 -33.77 0.38 7.25
CA TYR A 415 -32.82 1.43 6.86
C TYR A 415 -33.41 2.35 5.78
N LYS A 416 -34.02 1.79 4.72
CA LYS A 416 -34.70 2.57 3.66
C LYS A 416 -35.86 3.41 4.21
N LYS A 417 -36.58 2.92 5.22
CA LYS A 417 -37.60 3.68 5.94
C LYS A 417 -37.02 4.75 6.89
N LYS A 418 -35.70 4.95 6.90
CA LYS A 418 -34.99 5.91 7.75
C LYS A 418 -35.14 5.64 9.27
N LEU A 419 -35.43 4.38 9.67
CA LEU A 419 -35.38 3.94 11.07
C LEU A 419 -33.94 3.62 11.49
N GLY A 420 -33.52 4.08 12.68
CA GLY A 420 -32.21 3.83 13.26
C GLY A 420 -31.40 5.10 13.57
N ASN A 421 -30.42 4.96 14.46
CA ASN A 421 -29.56 6.06 14.91
C ASN A 421 -28.68 6.58 13.77
N LYS A 422 -28.57 7.91 13.66
CA LYS A 422 -27.71 8.56 12.67
C LYS A 422 -26.28 8.61 13.20
N ILE A 423 -25.31 8.32 12.33
CA ILE A 423 -23.89 8.43 12.66
C ILE A 423 -23.48 9.92 12.61
N PRO A 424 -22.63 10.44 13.53
CA PRO A 424 -22.19 11.84 13.53
C PRO A 424 -21.17 12.14 12.42
N ALA A 425 -21.42 11.67 11.20
CA ALA A 425 -20.61 11.91 10.01
C ALA A 425 -21.54 12.04 8.79
N VAL A 426 -21.12 12.82 7.80
CA VAL A 426 -21.87 13.00 6.55
C VAL A 426 -20.91 13.10 5.37
N PHE A 427 -21.32 12.53 4.24
CA PHE A 427 -20.65 12.68 2.96
C PHE A 427 -21.47 13.63 2.09
N ILE A 428 -20.82 14.62 1.48
CA ILE A 428 -21.47 15.62 0.63
C ILE A 428 -20.73 15.66 -0.69
N GLU A 429 -21.41 15.32 -1.78
CA GLU A 429 -20.95 15.51 -3.16
C GLU A 429 -21.32 16.90 -3.62
N PHE A 430 -20.33 17.58 -4.19
CA PHE A 430 -20.50 18.87 -4.83
C PHE A 430 -20.58 18.72 -6.36
N ASP A 431 -21.13 19.73 -7.02
CA ASP A 431 -21.17 19.87 -8.48
C ASP A 431 -19.78 19.71 -9.13
N SER A 432 -18.78 20.41 -8.59
CA SER A 432 -17.40 20.44 -9.09
C SER A 432 -16.38 20.11 -7.99
N GLN A 433 -15.16 19.71 -8.41
CA GLN A 433 -14.05 19.50 -7.48
C GLN A 433 -13.65 20.83 -6.79
N LEU A 434 -13.78 21.96 -7.49
CA LEU A 434 -13.47 23.30 -6.97
C LEU A 434 -14.41 23.68 -5.81
N SER A 435 -15.71 23.42 -5.97
CA SER A 435 -16.71 23.61 -4.92
C SER A 435 -16.42 22.73 -3.70
N ALA A 436 -16.06 21.46 -3.92
CA ALA A 436 -15.68 20.54 -2.86
C ALA A 436 -14.43 21.02 -2.07
N GLN A 437 -13.41 21.51 -2.78
CA GLN A 437 -12.21 22.08 -2.15
C GLN A 437 -12.51 23.37 -1.38
N SER A 438 -13.40 24.21 -1.92
CA SER A 438 -13.86 25.42 -1.24
C SER A 438 -14.60 25.08 0.06
N ALA A 439 -15.48 24.08 0.03
CA ALA A 439 -16.19 23.59 1.22
C ALA A 439 -15.24 22.94 2.26
N TYR A 440 -14.14 22.32 1.81
CA TYR A 440 -13.14 21.75 2.69
C TYR A 440 -12.28 22.80 3.41
N GLN A 441 -11.99 23.92 2.73
CA GLN A 441 -11.16 25.00 3.27
C GLN A 441 -11.96 26.00 4.11
N THR A 442 -13.27 26.10 3.89
CA THR A 442 -14.16 26.98 4.64
C THR A 442 -14.56 26.36 5.97
N LEU A 443 -14.53 27.16 7.03
CA LEU A 443 -14.99 26.72 8.35
C LEU A 443 -16.51 26.49 8.31
N SER A 444 -16.94 25.24 8.50
CA SER A 444 -18.36 24.89 8.35
C SER A 444 -19.21 25.10 9.61
N HIS A 445 -18.60 25.24 10.79
CA HIS A 445 -19.31 25.37 12.07
C HIS A 445 -18.56 26.28 13.05
N HIS A 446 -19.31 26.99 13.89
CA HIS A 446 -18.78 27.96 14.85
C HIS A 446 -18.12 27.30 16.09
N CYS A 447 -18.67 26.18 16.59
CA CYS A 447 -18.05 25.44 17.70
C CYS A 447 -16.84 24.61 17.24
N ALA A 448 -15.76 24.65 18.04
CA ALA A 448 -14.57 23.83 17.83
C ALA A 448 -14.88 22.32 17.80
N ASN A 449 -14.15 21.59 16.97
CA ASN A 449 -14.23 20.12 16.80
C ASN A 449 -15.62 19.57 16.39
N HIS A 450 -16.53 20.43 15.96
CA HIS A 450 -17.82 20.03 15.40
C HIS A 450 -17.83 20.23 13.89
N MET A 451 -18.43 19.29 13.16
CA MET A 451 -18.57 19.32 11.70
C MET A 451 -17.24 19.64 10.98
N VAL A 452 -16.17 18.94 11.39
CA VAL A 452 -14.83 19.14 10.82
C VAL A 452 -14.76 18.47 9.46
N ALA A 453 -14.43 19.24 8.43
CA ALA A 453 -14.09 18.74 7.10
C ALA A 453 -12.78 17.93 7.21
N ASP A 454 -12.88 16.60 7.18
CA ASP A 454 -11.73 15.74 7.52
C ASP A 454 -10.92 15.34 6.28
N ILE A 455 -11.58 15.03 5.16
CA ILE A 455 -10.91 14.61 3.92
C ILE A 455 -11.80 14.82 2.69
N VAL A 456 -11.22 15.36 1.62
CA VAL A 456 -11.77 15.38 0.26
C VAL A 456 -11.26 14.16 -0.50
N GLY A 457 -11.99 13.58 -1.46
CA GLY A 457 -11.43 12.56 -2.35
C GLY A 457 -11.53 11.11 -1.83
N VAL A 458 -12.46 10.83 -0.90
CA VAL A 458 -12.52 9.53 -0.22
C VAL A 458 -13.04 8.45 -1.17
N SER A 459 -12.28 7.36 -1.34
CA SER A 459 -12.80 6.16 -2.00
C SER A 459 -13.73 5.40 -1.05
N PRO A 460 -14.92 4.93 -1.51
CA PRO A 460 -15.85 4.18 -0.68
C PRO A 460 -15.25 2.98 0.05
N ASP A 461 -14.37 2.22 -0.61
CA ASP A 461 -13.72 1.04 -0.03
C ASP A 461 -12.66 1.37 1.03
N GLY A 462 -12.17 2.60 1.03
CA GLY A 462 -11.15 3.07 1.98
C GLY A 462 -11.72 3.48 3.33
N ILE A 463 -13.04 3.47 3.52
CA ILE A 463 -13.71 4.00 4.70
C ILE A 463 -13.76 2.96 5.82
N ILE A 464 -13.35 3.38 7.02
CA ILE A 464 -13.45 2.60 8.25
C ILE A 464 -14.69 3.07 9.02
N TRP A 465 -15.81 2.41 8.79
CA TRP A 465 -17.13 2.80 9.31
C TRP A 465 -17.19 2.91 10.83
N ASN A 466 -16.56 1.97 11.56
CA ASN A 466 -16.54 1.99 13.03
C ASN A 466 -15.90 3.27 13.61
N SER A 467 -14.96 3.88 12.88
CA SER A 467 -14.31 5.14 13.30
C SER A 467 -15.23 6.36 13.14
N LEU A 468 -16.24 6.29 12.27
CA LEU A 468 -17.18 7.40 12.02
C LEU A 468 -18.22 7.54 13.13
N CYS A 469 -18.48 6.48 13.91
CA CYS A 469 -19.42 6.49 15.04
C CYS A 469 -18.91 7.28 16.26
N LEU A 470 -17.60 7.56 16.32
CA LEU A 470 -16.96 8.19 17.48
C LEU A 470 -17.29 9.68 17.60
N ARG A 471 -17.52 10.12 18.84
CA ARG A 471 -17.68 11.55 19.18
C ARG A 471 -16.34 12.29 19.17
N TRP A 472 -16.37 13.63 19.13
CA TRP A 472 -15.16 14.44 19.08
C TRP A 472 -14.23 14.23 20.29
N TRP A 473 -14.77 14.13 21.51
CA TRP A 473 -13.97 13.96 22.73
C TRP A 473 -13.38 12.55 22.82
N GLU A 474 -14.13 11.52 22.41
CA GLU A 474 -13.67 10.13 22.36
C GLU A 474 -12.46 10.00 21.43
N ARG A 475 -12.48 10.71 20.29
CA ARG A 475 -11.34 10.75 19.35
C ARG A 475 -10.10 11.36 19.99
N ILE A 476 -10.26 12.45 20.76
CA ILE A 476 -9.14 13.12 21.45
C ILE A 476 -8.53 12.18 22.51
N VAL A 477 -9.37 11.63 23.40
CA VAL A 477 -8.91 10.73 24.47
C VAL A 477 -8.22 9.49 23.89
N ARG A 478 -8.83 8.85 22.89
CA ARG A 478 -8.24 7.68 22.21
C ARG A 478 -6.92 8.01 21.52
N ARG A 479 -6.81 9.20 20.90
CA ARG A 479 -5.56 9.63 20.25
C ARG A 479 -4.43 9.77 21.25
N PHE A 480 -4.65 10.42 22.39
CA PHE A 480 -3.65 10.53 23.45
C PHE A 480 -3.30 9.17 24.06
N ALA A 481 -4.31 8.34 24.35
CA ALA A 481 -4.10 7.00 24.89
C ALA A 481 -3.28 6.11 23.94
N VAL A 482 -3.57 6.15 22.64
CA VAL A 482 -2.81 5.39 21.62
C VAL A 482 -1.39 5.94 21.46
N GLN A 483 -1.20 7.27 21.50
CA GLN A 483 0.15 7.86 21.45
C GLN A 483 1.00 7.46 22.66
N ALA A 484 0.42 7.46 23.87
CA ALA A 484 1.08 6.99 25.08
C ALA A 484 1.42 5.49 24.99
N LEU A 485 0.49 4.66 24.52
CA LEU A 485 0.72 3.23 24.32
C LEU A 485 1.84 2.96 23.31
N ILE A 486 1.92 3.74 22.23
CA ILE A 486 3.02 3.64 21.26
C ILE A 486 4.35 4.04 21.89
N ALA A 487 4.39 5.09 22.72
CA ALA A 487 5.62 5.50 23.40
C ALA A 487 6.14 4.40 24.34
N VAL A 488 5.25 3.81 25.15
CA VAL A 488 5.56 2.65 26.01
C VAL A 488 6.05 1.47 25.18
N LEU A 489 5.34 1.15 24.10
CA LEU A 489 5.72 0.08 23.18
C LEU A 489 7.13 0.30 22.61
N VAL A 490 7.46 1.52 22.19
CA VAL A 490 8.78 1.85 21.63
C VAL A 490 9.87 1.72 22.68
N ILE A 491 9.68 2.21 23.91
CA ILE A 491 10.70 2.16 24.97
C ILE A 491 10.98 0.71 25.39
N PHE A 492 9.93 -0.07 25.63
CA PHE A 492 10.06 -1.43 26.17
C PHE A 492 10.20 -2.53 25.10
N TRP A 493 10.28 -2.19 23.81
CA TRP A 493 10.43 -3.19 22.74
C TRP A 493 11.75 -3.97 22.80
N SER A 494 12.78 -3.41 23.43
CA SER A 494 14.04 -4.10 23.65
C SER A 494 13.87 -5.37 24.51
N ILE A 495 12.87 -5.43 25.39
CA ILE A 495 12.60 -6.58 26.26
C ILE A 495 12.18 -7.81 25.43
N PRO A 496 11.13 -7.77 24.57
CA PRO A 496 10.83 -8.85 23.65
C PRO A 496 12.02 -9.26 22.76
N CYS A 497 12.82 -8.30 22.30
CA CYS A 497 14.01 -8.58 21.50
C CYS A 497 15.07 -9.34 22.30
N ALA A 498 15.30 -8.95 23.56
CA ALA A 498 16.24 -9.61 24.46
C ALA A 498 15.78 -11.04 24.79
N LEU A 499 14.48 -11.27 24.99
CA LEU A 499 13.93 -12.62 25.19
C LEU A 499 14.21 -13.55 24.01
N VAL A 500 14.03 -13.06 22.77
CA VAL A 500 14.40 -13.83 21.57
C VAL A 500 15.93 -14.00 21.47
N GLY A 501 16.70 -13.02 21.93
CA GLY A 501 18.15 -13.12 22.07
C GLY A 501 18.58 -14.21 23.05
N ILE A 502 17.91 -14.36 24.20
CA ILE A 502 18.22 -15.40 25.19
C ILE A 502 18.03 -16.80 24.58
N ILE A 503 17.02 -16.99 23.71
CA ILE A 503 16.80 -18.25 22.95
C ILE A 503 18.02 -18.64 22.10
N SER A 504 18.88 -17.69 21.71
CA SER A 504 20.10 -18.01 20.96
C SER A 504 21.16 -18.73 21.79
N ASN A 505 21.11 -18.64 23.12
CA ASN A 505 22.04 -19.31 24.01
C ASN A 505 21.43 -20.61 24.55
N ILE A 506 21.59 -21.68 23.77
CA ILE A 506 21.02 -23.00 24.10
C ILE A 506 21.54 -23.53 25.45
N LYS A 507 22.82 -23.29 25.78
CA LYS A 507 23.39 -23.73 27.07
C LYS A 507 22.68 -23.09 28.25
N PHE A 508 22.50 -21.76 28.20
CA PHE A 508 21.77 -21.03 29.24
C PHE A 508 20.30 -21.48 29.38
N LEU A 509 19.62 -21.79 28.26
CA LEU A 509 18.25 -22.32 28.30
C LEU A 509 18.18 -23.73 28.90
N THR A 510 19.10 -24.61 28.54
CA THR A 510 19.12 -25.99 29.06
C THR A 510 19.43 -26.02 30.55
N ASP A 511 20.29 -25.12 31.03
CA ASP A 511 20.61 -25.00 32.45
C ASP A 511 19.46 -24.38 33.26
N SER A 512 18.69 -23.46 32.66
CA SER A 512 17.58 -22.75 33.35
C SER A 512 16.23 -23.48 33.29
N LEU A 513 15.99 -24.30 32.27
CA LEU A 513 14.71 -25.00 32.05
C LEU A 513 14.94 -26.52 31.95
N PRO A 514 14.70 -27.28 33.03
CA PRO A 514 15.06 -28.71 33.07
C PRO A 514 14.34 -29.59 32.05
N PHE A 515 13.19 -29.15 31.51
CA PHE A 515 12.47 -29.87 30.45
C PHE A 515 13.13 -29.76 29.07
N LEU A 516 14.09 -28.85 28.88
CA LEU A 516 14.82 -28.65 27.61
C LEU A 516 16.11 -29.47 27.51
N PHE A 517 16.43 -30.29 28.51
CA PHE A 517 17.66 -31.09 28.55
C PHE A 517 17.85 -32.00 27.32
N TRP A 518 16.76 -32.53 26.77
CA TRP A 518 16.75 -33.34 25.53
C TRP A 518 17.37 -32.65 24.30
N ILE A 519 17.50 -31.31 24.31
CA ILE A 519 18.12 -30.56 23.22
C ILE A 519 19.63 -30.79 23.18
N ASN A 520 20.28 -31.05 24.31
CA ASN A 520 21.72 -31.34 24.34
C ASN A 520 22.09 -32.67 23.64
N ASP A 521 21.12 -33.58 23.49
CA ASP A 521 21.31 -34.86 22.80
C ASP A 521 21.25 -34.73 21.26
N LEU A 522 20.91 -33.54 20.73
CA LEU A 522 20.87 -33.29 19.29
C LEU A 522 22.28 -33.13 18.70
N PRO A 523 22.53 -33.61 17.46
CA PRO A 523 23.82 -33.43 16.82
C PRO A 523 24.21 -31.96 16.66
N SER A 524 25.52 -31.67 16.77
CA SER A 524 26.09 -30.32 16.80
C SER A 524 25.67 -29.43 15.62
N VAL A 525 25.38 -30.02 14.46
CA VAL A 525 24.87 -29.32 13.27
C VAL A 525 23.46 -28.78 13.49
N ILE A 526 22.57 -29.54 14.14
CA ILE A 526 21.19 -29.14 14.44
C ILE A 526 21.19 -28.11 15.56
N LEU A 527 22.04 -28.28 16.58
CA LEU A 527 22.25 -27.27 17.63
C LEU A 527 22.76 -25.95 17.06
N GLY A 528 23.71 -25.99 16.12
CA GLY A 528 24.19 -24.82 15.39
C GLY A 528 23.11 -24.16 14.54
N LEU A 529 22.25 -24.96 13.88
CA LEU A 529 21.11 -24.44 13.13
C LEU A 529 20.04 -23.83 14.04
N ILE A 530 19.74 -24.41 15.19
CA ILE A 530 18.74 -23.88 16.12
C ILE A 530 19.26 -22.57 16.76
N SER A 531 20.49 -22.55 17.29
CA SER A 531 21.10 -21.34 17.88
C SER A 531 21.32 -20.25 16.83
N GLY A 532 21.65 -20.63 15.60
CA GLY A 532 21.93 -19.74 14.49
C GLY A 532 20.73 -19.33 13.64
N LEU A 533 19.63 -20.08 13.52
CA LEU A 533 18.51 -19.73 12.63
C LEU A 533 17.27 -19.27 13.41
N LEU A 534 16.96 -19.95 14.52
CA LEU A 534 15.71 -19.72 15.27
C LEU A 534 15.63 -18.28 15.83
N PRO A 535 16.68 -17.68 16.42
CA PRO A 535 16.60 -16.30 16.89
C PRO A 535 16.43 -15.26 15.76
N ALA A 536 16.98 -15.48 14.56
CA ALA A 536 16.82 -14.56 13.43
C ALA A 536 15.42 -14.67 12.85
N LEU A 537 14.90 -15.89 12.73
CA LEU A 537 13.51 -16.11 12.35
C LEU A 537 12.56 -15.49 13.38
N GLY A 538 12.82 -15.71 14.68
CA GLY A 538 12.02 -15.14 15.76
C GLY A 538 12.06 -13.61 15.76
N LEU A 539 13.25 -13.02 15.62
CA LEU A 539 13.43 -11.57 15.69
C LEU A 539 12.97 -10.87 14.40
N SER A 540 13.09 -11.53 13.23
CA SER A 540 12.48 -11.03 11.99
C SER A 540 10.96 -11.09 12.02
N LEU A 541 10.38 -12.15 12.58
CA LEU A 541 8.94 -12.25 12.82
C LEU A 541 8.48 -11.15 13.78
N LEU A 542 9.22 -10.94 14.87
CA LEU A 542 8.95 -9.88 15.85
C LEU A 542 9.00 -8.49 15.19
N MET A 543 10.02 -8.19 14.38
CA MET A 543 10.10 -6.92 13.64
C MET A 543 8.98 -6.76 12.61
N SER A 544 8.55 -7.85 11.96
CA SER A 544 7.42 -7.83 11.03
C SER A 544 6.07 -7.57 11.72
N ALA A 545 5.96 -7.87 13.02
CA ALA A 545 4.75 -7.64 13.81
C ALA A 545 4.55 -6.14 14.13
N VAL A 546 5.62 -5.34 14.24
CA VAL A 546 5.53 -3.93 14.66
C VAL A 546 4.61 -3.11 13.74
N PRO A 547 4.77 -3.09 12.40
CA PRO A 547 3.86 -2.33 11.54
C PRO A 547 2.43 -2.87 11.55
N PHE A 548 2.22 -4.15 11.88
CA PHE A 548 0.88 -4.71 12.04
C PHE A 548 0.20 -4.18 13.31
N ILE A 549 0.93 -4.16 14.44
CA ILE A 549 0.47 -3.58 15.71
C ILE A 549 0.14 -2.10 15.52
N MET A 550 1.03 -1.33 14.88
CA MET A 550 0.81 0.11 14.64
C MET A 550 -0.45 0.38 13.80
N ARG A 551 -0.76 -0.46 12.80
CA ARG A 551 -2.02 -0.36 12.04
C ARG A 551 -3.24 -0.71 12.88
N ALA A 552 -3.14 -1.69 13.76
CA ALA A 552 -4.23 -2.03 14.66
C ALA A 552 -4.52 -0.87 15.63
N LEU A 553 -3.48 -0.29 16.22
CA LEU A 553 -3.57 0.88 17.09
C LEU A 553 -4.13 2.11 16.35
N ALA A 554 -3.77 2.31 15.09
CA ALA A 554 -4.33 3.37 14.24
C ALA A 554 -5.85 3.24 14.05
N ARG A 555 -6.38 2.00 13.93
CA ARG A 555 -7.83 1.76 13.86
C ARG A 555 -8.50 2.02 15.21
N VAL A 556 -7.86 1.61 16.32
CA VAL A 556 -8.36 1.88 17.68
C VAL A 556 -8.38 3.38 18.00
N ALA A 557 -7.45 4.15 17.44
CA ALA A 557 -7.41 5.61 17.55
C ALA A 557 -8.59 6.32 16.85
N GLY A 558 -9.39 5.61 16.04
CA GLY A 558 -10.55 6.19 15.36
C GLY A 558 -10.21 6.93 14.06
N ILE A 559 -9.14 6.54 13.36
CA ILE A 559 -8.82 7.12 12.05
C ILE A 559 -9.85 6.64 11.01
N PRO A 560 -10.48 7.55 10.23
CA PRO A 560 -11.65 7.21 9.41
C PRO A 560 -11.33 6.54 8.06
N THR A 561 -10.08 6.59 7.59
CA THR A 561 -9.70 6.04 6.27
C THR A 561 -8.45 5.17 6.33
N THR A 562 -8.38 4.17 5.46
CA THR A 562 -7.21 3.27 5.34
C THR A 562 -5.94 4.01 4.91
N ALA A 563 -6.07 5.01 4.03
CA ALA A 563 -4.96 5.87 3.61
C ALA A 563 -4.36 6.67 4.79
N LYS A 564 -5.21 7.28 5.64
CA LYS A 564 -4.73 7.95 6.87
C LYS A 564 -4.15 6.97 7.88
N VAL A 565 -4.63 5.72 7.93
CA VAL A 565 -4.04 4.66 8.77
C VAL A 565 -2.61 4.35 8.35
N GLU A 566 -2.32 4.25 7.04
CA GLU A 566 -0.94 4.08 6.57
C GLU A 566 -0.08 5.31 6.88
N LEU A 567 -0.61 6.53 6.73
CA LEU A 567 0.11 7.76 7.10
C LEU A 567 0.45 7.76 8.59
N PHE A 568 -0.50 7.44 9.47
CA PHE A 568 -0.26 7.32 10.91
C PHE A 568 0.82 6.27 11.20
N THR A 569 0.70 5.10 10.57
CA THR A 569 1.66 4.00 10.70
C THR A 569 3.06 4.44 10.30
N GLN A 570 3.21 5.25 9.25
CA GLN A 570 4.50 5.81 8.84
C GLN A 570 5.16 6.64 9.94
N ASN A 571 4.42 7.49 10.67
CA ASN A 571 5.05 8.27 11.76
C ASN A 571 5.42 7.38 12.94
N ALA A 572 4.49 6.55 13.41
CA ALA A 572 4.73 5.71 14.57
C ALA A 572 5.89 4.73 14.32
N TYR A 573 5.92 4.12 13.13
CA TYR A 573 6.98 3.20 12.75
C TYR A 573 8.31 3.92 12.47
N PHE A 574 8.30 5.17 11.99
CA PHE A 574 9.52 5.97 11.87
C PHE A 574 10.17 6.27 13.23
N VAL A 575 9.38 6.68 14.22
CA VAL A 575 9.88 6.88 15.59
C VAL A 575 10.48 5.59 16.14
N PHE A 576 9.79 4.47 15.94
CA PHE A 576 10.30 3.14 16.30
C PHE A 576 11.64 2.82 15.62
N GLN A 577 11.76 3.06 14.31
CA GLN A 577 12.99 2.81 13.55
C GLN A 577 14.17 3.66 14.06
N VAL A 578 13.96 4.95 14.29
CA VAL A 578 15.01 5.85 14.79
C VAL A 578 15.44 5.45 16.21
N VAL A 579 14.50 5.17 17.11
CA VAL A 579 14.83 4.83 18.50
C VAL A 579 15.47 3.44 18.58
N GLN A 580 14.84 2.40 18.04
CA GLN A 580 15.30 1.02 18.24
C GLN A 580 16.40 0.59 17.25
N VAL A 581 16.22 0.88 15.96
CA VAL A 581 17.16 0.40 14.92
C VAL A 581 18.37 1.31 14.81
N PHE A 582 18.23 2.60 15.07
CA PHE A 582 19.35 3.55 15.03
C PHE A 582 19.95 3.82 16.43
N LEU A 583 19.24 4.50 17.33
CA LEU A 583 19.81 4.97 18.60
C LEU A 583 20.19 3.82 19.55
N VAL A 584 19.27 2.91 19.87
CA VAL A 584 19.54 1.78 20.77
C VAL A 584 20.63 0.88 20.20
N THR A 585 20.64 0.64 18.89
CA THR A 585 21.67 -0.19 18.23
C THR A 585 23.05 0.49 18.26
N THR A 586 23.12 1.80 18.00
CA THR A 586 24.36 2.59 18.11
C THR A 586 24.89 2.55 19.54
N LEU A 587 24.03 2.81 20.53
CA LEU A 587 24.39 2.81 21.94
C LEU A 587 24.81 1.42 22.41
N THR A 588 24.10 0.35 21.99
CA THR A 588 24.47 -1.03 22.34
C THR A 588 25.82 -1.41 21.73
N SER A 589 26.05 -1.07 20.46
CA SER A 589 27.33 -1.33 19.79
C SER A 589 28.48 -0.55 20.43
N ALA A 590 28.26 0.68 20.88
CA ALA A 590 29.24 1.48 21.58
C ALA A 590 29.43 1.06 23.05
N ALA A 591 28.36 0.58 23.70
CA ALA A 591 28.37 0.12 25.07
C ALA A 591 29.09 -1.22 25.20
N SER A 592 28.89 -2.19 24.29
CA SER A 592 29.54 -3.50 24.38
C SER A 592 31.08 -3.43 24.44
N SER A 593 31.70 -2.40 23.86
CA SER A 593 33.14 -2.16 23.96
C SER A 593 33.57 -1.32 25.17
N ALA A 594 32.65 -0.57 25.78
CA ALA A 594 32.91 0.34 26.90
C ALA A 594 32.41 -0.18 28.26
N LEU A 595 31.53 -1.19 28.27
CA LEU A 595 30.74 -1.61 29.44
C LEU A 595 31.63 -2.05 30.61
N LEU A 596 32.68 -2.83 30.32
CA LEU A 596 33.63 -3.28 31.34
C LEU A 596 34.40 -2.09 31.93
N GLY A 597 34.84 -1.14 31.09
CA GLY A 597 35.57 0.05 31.55
C GLY A 597 34.71 1.11 32.26
N ILE A 598 33.41 1.17 31.98
CA ILE A 598 32.48 2.10 32.66
C ILE A 598 32.07 1.58 34.03
N ILE A 599 31.95 0.26 34.19
CA ILE A 599 31.68 -0.38 35.48
C ILE A 599 32.88 -0.17 36.42
N ASP A 600 34.09 -0.26 35.88
CA ASP A 600 35.33 -0.10 36.67
C ASP A 600 35.66 1.38 36.97
N ASP A 601 35.46 2.31 36.01
CA ASP A 601 35.72 3.74 36.20
C ASP A 601 34.63 4.65 35.57
N PRO A 602 33.65 5.15 36.35
CA PRO A 602 32.59 6.02 35.83
C PRO A 602 33.08 7.39 35.34
N THR A 603 34.28 7.83 35.77
CA THR A 603 34.92 9.08 35.31
C THR A 603 35.46 8.96 33.88
N SER A 604 35.79 7.74 33.42
CA SER A 604 36.27 7.44 32.07
C SER A 604 35.15 7.40 31.01
N ALA A 605 33.88 7.45 31.43
CA ALA A 605 32.73 7.37 30.54
C ALA A 605 32.75 8.46 29.44
N LYS A 606 33.30 9.64 29.72
CA LYS A 606 33.43 10.74 28.74
C LYS A 606 34.39 10.39 27.60
N SER A 607 35.58 9.89 27.91
CA SER A 607 36.58 9.52 26.89
C SER A 607 36.15 8.27 26.13
N LEU A 608 35.61 7.26 26.82
CA LEU A 608 35.10 6.03 26.23
C LEU A 608 33.92 6.27 25.27
N LEU A 609 33.00 7.17 25.59
CA LEU A 609 31.88 7.49 24.69
C LEU A 609 32.37 8.17 23.40
N SER A 610 33.35 9.08 23.51
CA SER A 610 33.91 9.80 22.35
C SER A 610 34.66 8.88 21.38
N GLN A 611 35.29 7.81 21.89
CA GLN A 611 36.06 6.86 21.09
C GLN A 611 35.20 5.73 20.52
N ASN A 612 34.13 5.32 21.21
CA ASN A 612 33.32 4.16 20.81
C ASN A 612 32.12 4.53 19.92
N LEU A 613 31.61 5.77 19.99
CA LEU A 613 30.51 6.21 19.13
C LEU A 613 30.89 6.25 17.62
N PRO A 614 32.11 6.68 17.23
CA PRO A 614 32.58 6.54 15.86
C PRO A 614 32.76 5.08 15.41
N LYS A 615 33.23 4.18 16.29
CA LYS A 615 33.45 2.75 15.94
C LYS A 615 32.16 2.02 15.56
N ALA A 616 31.00 2.49 16.01
CA ALA A 616 29.70 1.98 15.57
C ALA A 616 29.45 2.16 14.06
N SER A 617 30.22 2.99 13.35
CA SER A 617 30.13 3.12 11.89
C SER A 617 30.40 1.80 11.15
N ASN A 618 31.21 0.91 11.73
CA ASN A 618 31.53 -0.40 11.16
C ASN A 618 30.29 -1.29 11.04
N PHE A 619 29.44 -1.28 12.07
CA PHE A 619 28.14 -1.94 12.02
C PHE A 619 27.29 -1.40 10.86
N TYR A 620 27.29 -0.08 10.65
CA TYR A 620 26.48 0.55 9.61
C TYR A 620 27.01 0.26 8.19
N VAL A 621 28.32 0.15 8.00
CA VAL A 621 28.90 -0.30 6.72
C VAL A 621 28.39 -1.70 6.37
N SER A 622 28.50 -2.67 7.29
CA SER A 622 27.96 -4.02 7.08
C SER A 622 26.45 -4.04 6.91
N TYR A 623 25.72 -3.20 7.65
CA TYR A 623 24.28 -3.03 7.51
C TYR A 623 23.88 -2.57 6.10
N PHE A 624 24.54 -1.56 5.52
CA PHE A 624 24.22 -1.09 4.17
C PHE A 624 24.51 -2.14 3.09
N ILE A 625 25.61 -2.89 3.21
CA ILE A 625 25.94 -4.00 2.31
C ILE A 625 24.85 -5.07 2.37
N LEU A 626 24.51 -5.49 3.59
CA LEU A 626 23.55 -6.56 3.84
C LEU A 626 22.14 -6.17 3.41
N GLN A 627 21.67 -4.98 3.79
CA GLN A 627 20.36 -4.48 3.37
C GLN A 627 20.31 -4.18 1.87
N GLY A 628 21.38 -3.65 1.28
CA GLY A 628 21.45 -3.36 -0.15
C GLY A 628 21.33 -4.62 -1.00
N LEU A 629 22.16 -5.64 -0.72
CA LEU A 629 22.22 -6.87 -1.52
C LEU A 629 21.13 -7.88 -1.12
N ALA A 630 21.01 -8.23 0.16
CA ALA A 630 20.08 -9.29 0.60
C ALA A 630 18.62 -8.85 0.46
N MET A 631 18.26 -7.61 0.84
CA MET A 631 16.88 -7.14 0.71
C MET A 631 16.44 -7.07 -0.75
N SER A 632 17.31 -6.62 -1.64
CA SER A 632 17.06 -6.54 -3.08
C SER A 632 16.90 -7.95 -3.68
N ALA A 633 17.82 -8.86 -3.36
CA ALA A 633 17.77 -10.26 -3.79
C ALA A 633 16.46 -10.95 -3.36
N THR A 634 16.08 -10.85 -2.08
CA THR A 634 14.83 -11.47 -1.59
C THR A 634 13.59 -10.84 -2.20
N ARG A 635 13.58 -9.51 -2.40
CA ARG A 635 12.45 -8.80 -3.03
C ARG A 635 12.29 -9.15 -4.50
N MET A 636 13.36 -9.50 -5.20
CA MET A 636 13.29 -9.95 -6.58
C MET A 636 12.67 -11.34 -6.71
N ILE A 637 13.01 -12.31 -5.84
CA ILE A 637 12.51 -13.71 -5.96
C ILE A 637 10.99 -13.82 -5.77
N HIS A 638 10.38 -12.99 -4.93
CA HIS A 638 8.96 -13.13 -4.59
C HIS A 638 8.56 -14.54 -4.09
N GLY A 639 9.37 -15.14 -3.19
CA GLY A 639 9.18 -16.54 -2.74
C GLY A 639 7.76 -16.86 -2.25
N GLY A 640 7.12 -15.93 -1.53
CA GLY A 640 5.73 -16.11 -1.07
C GLY A 640 4.70 -16.23 -2.20
N SER A 641 4.85 -15.49 -3.31
CA SER A 641 3.92 -15.64 -4.43
C SER A 641 4.20 -16.88 -5.27
N ILE A 642 5.47 -17.29 -5.39
CA ILE A 642 5.83 -18.56 -6.03
C ILE A 642 5.14 -19.72 -5.32
N TRP A 643 5.27 -19.77 -3.99
CA TRP A 643 4.68 -20.81 -3.15
C TRP A 643 3.17 -20.94 -3.38
N TRP A 644 2.44 -19.82 -3.32
CA TRP A 644 0.97 -19.87 -3.42
C TRP A 644 0.42 -19.98 -4.84
N ASN A 645 1.11 -19.44 -5.84
CA ASN A 645 0.58 -19.42 -7.20
C ASN A 645 1.00 -20.66 -8.00
N GLN A 646 2.24 -21.13 -7.83
CA GLN A 646 2.81 -22.18 -8.69
C GLN A 646 3.00 -23.52 -7.98
N LEU A 647 3.45 -23.54 -6.73
CA LEU A 647 3.66 -24.80 -6.00
C LEU A 647 2.36 -25.36 -5.42
N LEU A 648 1.44 -24.49 -5.00
CA LEU A 648 0.15 -24.87 -4.40
C LEU A 648 -1.06 -24.24 -5.10
N PRO A 649 -1.21 -24.38 -6.44
CA PRO A 649 -2.33 -23.79 -7.17
C PRO A 649 -3.67 -24.34 -6.65
N ASN A 650 -3.73 -25.64 -6.34
CA ASN A 650 -4.96 -26.34 -5.98
C ASN A 650 -5.16 -26.53 -4.47
N ALA A 651 -4.23 -26.07 -3.63
CA ALA A 651 -4.27 -26.32 -2.18
C ALA A 651 -5.51 -25.73 -1.48
N SER A 652 -6.13 -24.72 -2.08
CA SER A 652 -7.36 -24.12 -1.54
C SER A 652 -8.63 -24.88 -1.90
N GLY A 653 -8.58 -25.75 -2.90
CA GLY A 653 -9.70 -26.58 -3.33
C GLY A 653 -10.95 -25.84 -3.82
N ASN A 654 -10.93 -24.50 -3.96
CA ASN A 654 -12.09 -23.68 -4.31
C ASN A 654 -11.83 -22.84 -5.57
N PRO A 655 -12.69 -22.88 -6.61
CA PRO A 655 -12.54 -22.10 -7.85
C PRO A 655 -12.35 -20.60 -7.60
N ARG A 656 -13.19 -20.01 -6.74
CA ARG A 656 -13.14 -18.58 -6.41
C ARG A 656 -11.83 -18.14 -5.77
N LEU A 657 -11.22 -18.98 -4.93
CA LEU A 657 -9.95 -18.65 -4.29
C LEU A 657 -8.78 -18.74 -5.29
N ILE A 658 -8.85 -19.68 -6.24
CA ILE A 658 -7.89 -19.82 -7.34
C ILE A 658 -7.96 -18.59 -8.24
N ALA A 659 -9.16 -18.22 -8.73
CA ALA A 659 -9.36 -17.03 -9.56
C ALA A 659 -8.95 -15.74 -8.83
N ARG A 660 -9.42 -15.54 -7.59
CA ARG A 660 -9.05 -14.34 -6.80
C ARG A 660 -7.54 -14.24 -6.60
N ARG A 661 -6.85 -15.36 -6.37
CA ARG A 661 -5.39 -15.37 -6.26
C ARG A 661 -4.73 -15.03 -7.60
N TYR A 662 -5.27 -15.53 -8.70
CA TYR A 662 -4.78 -15.25 -10.04
C TYR A 662 -5.03 -13.82 -10.53
N HIS A 663 -6.08 -13.12 -10.09
CA HIS A 663 -6.28 -11.70 -10.46
C HIS A 663 -5.77 -10.71 -9.42
N ARG A 664 -5.45 -11.17 -8.21
CA ARG A 664 -4.90 -10.27 -7.18
C ARG A 664 -3.43 -9.98 -7.43
N LEU A 665 -3.13 -8.70 -7.63
CA LEU A 665 -1.79 -8.15 -7.61
C LEU A 665 -1.31 -7.92 -6.17
N ARG A 666 0.00 -7.78 -5.99
CA ARG A 666 0.58 -7.55 -4.65
C ARG A 666 0.35 -6.10 -4.25
N VAL A 667 -0.34 -5.88 -3.13
CA VAL A 667 -0.59 -4.54 -2.59
C VAL A 667 0.64 -4.07 -1.80
N VAL A 668 1.06 -2.84 -2.07
CA VAL A 668 2.17 -2.19 -1.38
C VAL A 668 1.61 -1.42 -0.19
N HIS A 669 2.19 -1.62 0.99
CA HIS A 669 1.81 -0.88 2.18
C HIS A 669 2.89 0.16 2.50
N TRP A 670 2.68 1.36 1.99
CA TRP A 670 3.64 2.46 2.06
C TRP A 670 4.00 2.86 3.50
N GLY A 671 3.06 2.73 4.45
CA GLY A 671 3.30 3.08 5.86
C GLY A 671 4.40 2.25 6.54
N ALA A 672 4.68 1.03 6.08
CA ALA A 672 5.77 0.21 6.61
C ALA A 672 7.08 0.34 5.81
N ILE A 673 7.00 0.77 4.55
CA ILE A 673 8.14 0.78 3.63
C ILE A 673 8.94 2.07 3.76
N TYR A 674 8.27 3.23 3.71
CA TYR A 674 8.93 4.55 3.78
C TYR A 674 9.82 4.71 5.02
N PRO A 675 9.41 4.32 6.24
CA PRO A 675 10.24 4.51 7.44
C PRO A 675 11.58 3.75 7.40
N VAL A 676 11.63 2.59 6.75
CA VAL A 676 12.86 1.79 6.66
C VAL A 676 13.93 2.51 5.82
N PHE A 677 13.54 3.02 4.65
CA PHE A 677 14.48 3.76 3.77
C PHE A 677 14.79 5.15 4.32
N THR A 678 13.82 5.79 4.98
CA THR A 678 14.05 7.05 5.68
C THR A 678 15.06 6.86 6.81
N ASN A 679 14.98 5.77 7.57
CA ASN A 679 15.98 5.45 8.59
C ASN A 679 17.36 5.18 7.99
N MET A 680 17.47 4.49 6.85
CA MET A 680 18.73 4.37 6.10
C MET A 680 19.30 5.74 5.72
N GLY A 681 18.46 6.66 5.24
CA GLY A 681 18.88 8.04 4.96
C GLY A 681 19.33 8.79 6.22
N VAL A 682 18.58 8.67 7.32
CA VAL A 682 18.91 9.27 8.62
C VAL A 682 20.27 8.78 9.13
N ILE A 683 20.54 7.48 9.05
CA ILE A 683 21.83 6.88 9.44
C ILE A 683 22.96 7.42 8.56
N ALA A 684 22.78 7.42 7.24
CA ALA A 684 23.78 7.90 6.29
C ALA A 684 24.14 9.38 6.53
N ILE A 685 23.13 10.23 6.77
CA ILE A 685 23.33 11.65 7.08
C ILE A 685 23.98 11.84 8.46
N SER A 686 23.57 11.06 9.46
CA SER A 686 24.12 11.16 10.83
C SER A 686 25.61 10.81 10.89
N TYR A 687 26.04 9.80 10.12
CA TYR A 687 27.44 9.39 10.07
C TYR A 687 28.26 10.08 8.97
N ALA A 688 27.66 10.96 8.16
CA ALA A 688 28.35 11.61 7.04
C ALA A 688 29.62 12.36 7.47
N LEU A 689 29.60 13.03 8.63
CA LEU A 689 30.73 13.77 9.18
C LEU A 689 31.63 12.93 10.12
N ILE A 690 31.07 11.91 10.77
CA ILE A 690 31.78 11.06 11.73
C ILE A 690 32.63 10.00 11.01
N ALA A 691 32.03 9.34 10.02
CA ALA A 691 32.64 8.27 9.23
C ALA A 691 32.18 8.39 7.76
N PRO A 692 32.82 9.25 6.96
CA PRO A 692 32.42 9.55 5.57
C PRO A 692 32.33 8.32 4.67
N LEU A 693 33.06 7.24 5.00
CA LEU A 693 33.03 5.97 4.28
C LEU A 693 31.64 5.32 4.24
N VAL A 694 30.84 5.47 5.32
CA VAL A 694 29.47 4.94 5.40
C VAL A 694 28.61 5.44 4.23
N LEU A 695 28.85 6.67 3.79
CA LEU A 695 28.08 7.32 2.74
C LEU A 695 28.25 6.65 1.36
N GLY A 696 29.46 6.16 1.06
CA GLY A 696 29.73 5.44 -0.19
C GLY A 696 29.04 4.08 -0.23
N PHE A 697 29.10 3.32 0.87
CA PHE A 697 28.37 2.05 0.97
C PHE A 697 26.84 2.27 0.96
N ALA A 698 26.36 3.35 1.59
CA ALA A 698 24.95 3.74 1.53
C ALA A 698 24.50 4.06 0.11
N PHE A 699 25.31 4.80 -0.67
CA PHE A 699 25.03 5.09 -2.09
C PHE A 699 24.89 3.79 -2.91
N CYS A 700 25.87 2.90 -2.84
CA CYS A 700 25.84 1.64 -3.58
C CYS A 700 24.64 0.77 -3.16
N GLY A 701 24.36 0.65 -1.86
CA GLY A 701 23.24 -0.13 -1.35
C GLY A 701 21.87 0.43 -1.79
N LEU A 702 21.68 1.75 -1.69
CA LEU A 702 20.46 2.43 -2.11
C LEU A 702 20.24 2.37 -3.63
N LEU A 703 21.32 2.41 -4.42
CA LEU A 703 21.26 2.28 -5.89
C LEU A 703 20.71 0.91 -6.31
N VAL A 704 21.20 -0.18 -5.70
CA VAL A 704 20.71 -1.55 -5.97
C VAL A 704 19.23 -1.65 -5.60
N ILE A 705 18.85 -1.11 -4.44
CA ILE A 705 17.46 -1.07 -3.97
C ILE A 705 16.58 -0.31 -4.97
N TYR A 706 17.03 0.85 -5.45
CA TYR A 706 16.31 1.66 -6.44
C TYR A 706 15.97 0.86 -7.69
N VAL A 707 16.94 0.14 -8.26
CA VAL A 707 16.75 -0.70 -9.45
C VAL A 707 15.71 -1.81 -9.19
N THR A 708 15.79 -2.49 -8.05
CA THR A 708 14.82 -3.54 -7.68
C THR A 708 13.40 -3.01 -7.53
N TYR A 709 13.22 -1.86 -6.87
CA TYR A 709 11.87 -1.29 -6.71
C TYR A 709 11.30 -0.76 -8.02
N ARG A 710 12.14 -0.20 -8.90
CA ARG A 710 11.70 0.23 -10.23
C ARG A 710 11.15 -0.95 -11.02
N TYR A 711 11.84 -2.09 -11.01
CA TYR A 711 11.33 -3.32 -11.64
C TYR A 711 9.99 -3.77 -11.02
N ASN A 712 9.91 -3.83 -9.69
CA ASN A 712 8.72 -4.33 -9.01
C ASN A 712 7.49 -3.42 -9.20
N LEU A 713 7.67 -2.11 -9.24
CA LEU A 713 6.58 -1.15 -9.44
C LEU A 713 6.03 -1.15 -10.87
N LEU A 714 6.89 -1.38 -11.86
CA LEU A 714 6.49 -1.49 -13.25
C LEU A 714 5.75 -2.80 -13.55
N TYR A 715 6.18 -3.93 -12.96
CA TYR A 715 5.71 -5.25 -13.43
C TYR A 715 4.88 -6.06 -12.43
N VAL A 716 5.02 -5.84 -11.11
CA VAL A 716 4.48 -6.77 -10.09
C VAL A 716 3.49 -6.11 -9.11
N TYR A 717 3.77 -4.90 -8.66
CA TYR A 717 3.02 -4.24 -7.58
C TYR A 717 1.75 -3.54 -8.07
N SER A 718 0.72 -3.51 -7.21
CA SER A 718 -0.53 -2.79 -7.45
C SER A 718 -0.63 -1.50 -6.65
N SER A 719 -1.44 -0.58 -7.18
CA SER A 719 -1.70 0.77 -6.69
C SER A 719 -3.03 0.95 -5.96
N SER A 720 -3.70 -0.14 -5.56
CA SER A 720 -5.05 -0.10 -4.96
C SER A 720 -5.20 0.75 -3.68
N LEU A 721 -4.08 1.06 -3.01
CA LEU A 721 -4.06 1.90 -1.81
C LEU A 721 -3.21 3.13 -2.09
N ASP A 722 -3.86 4.21 -2.51
CA ASP A 722 -3.22 5.47 -2.87
C ASP A 722 -3.53 6.55 -1.83
N ALA A 723 -2.47 7.12 -1.25
CA ALA A 723 -2.52 8.25 -0.33
C ALA A 723 -2.26 9.59 -1.03
N ARG A 724 -2.37 9.63 -2.37
CA ARG A 724 -2.18 10.82 -3.22
C ARG A 724 -0.82 11.47 -3.04
N GLY A 725 0.20 10.64 -2.84
CA GLY A 725 1.57 11.07 -2.68
C GLY A 725 1.93 11.61 -1.29
N LEU A 726 1.00 11.67 -0.32
CA LEU A 726 1.25 12.31 0.98
C LEU A 726 2.33 11.64 1.83
N HIS A 727 2.68 10.39 1.53
CA HIS A 727 3.80 9.69 2.16
C HIS A 727 5.16 10.35 1.89
N TYR A 728 5.32 10.92 0.69
CA TYR A 728 6.55 11.52 0.21
C TYR A 728 6.98 12.79 0.98
N PRO A 729 6.19 13.87 1.06
CA PRO A 729 6.57 15.08 1.80
C PRO A 729 6.78 14.78 3.30
N ARG A 730 6.07 13.78 3.83
CA ARG A 730 6.27 13.30 5.20
C ARG A 730 7.63 12.63 5.38
N ALA A 731 8.04 11.77 4.45
CA ALA A 731 9.36 11.14 4.45
C ALA A 731 10.48 12.19 4.29
N LEU A 732 10.31 13.18 3.42
CA LEU A 732 11.25 14.31 3.28
C LEU A 732 11.45 15.06 4.59
N LYS A 733 10.37 15.42 5.28
CA LYS A 733 10.44 16.06 6.61
C LYS A 733 11.08 15.15 7.65
N GLN A 734 10.80 13.83 7.60
CA GLN A 734 11.43 12.85 8.49
C GLN A 734 12.94 12.73 8.26
N THR A 735 13.43 12.84 7.02
CA THR A 735 14.88 12.85 6.71
C THR A 735 15.62 14.00 7.40
N LEU A 736 14.96 15.14 7.64
CA LEU A 736 15.54 16.26 8.41
C LEU A 736 15.84 15.87 9.87
N THR A 737 15.20 14.84 10.41
CA THR A 737 15.56 14.29 11.73
C THR A 737 17.00 13.80 11.75
N GLY A 738 17.49 13.21 10.65
CA GLY A 738 18.89 12.78 10.55
C GLY A 738 19.87 13.94 10.51
N LEU A 739 19.49 15.07 9.93
CA LEU A 739 20.26 16.31 10.01
C LEU A 739 20.38 16.79 11.46
N TYR A 740 19.27 16.82 12.21
CA TYR A 740 19.29 17.21 13.62
C TYR A 740 20.11 16.25 14.48
N ILE A 741 19.98 14.93 14.26
CA ILE A 741 20.78 13.94 14.97
C ILE A 741 22.26 14.11 14.64
N ALA A 742 22.63 14.33 13.37
CA ALA A 742 24.01 14.63 12.98
C ALA A 742 24.58 15.84 13.74
N GLN A 743 23.81 16.93 13.81
CA GLN A 743 24.22 18.16 14.50
C GLN A 743 24.38 17.94 16.01
N ILE A 744 23.41 17.29 16.66
CA ILE A 744 23.45 16.97 18.09
C ILE A 744 24.63 16.04 18.41
N CYS A 745 24.87 15.02 17.59
CA CYS A 745 26.01 14.11 17.74
C CYS A 745 27.35 14.86 17.61
N MET A 746 27.49 15.77 16.64
CA MET A 746 28.70 16.58 16.48
C MET A 746 28.92 17.55 17.63
N ILE A 747 27.86 18.18 18.15
CA ILE A 747 27.91 19.00 19.38
C ILE A 747 28.42 18.14 20.55
N GLY A 748 27.88 16.93 20.72
CA GLY A 748 28.33 15.98 21.73
C GLY A 748 29.81 15.62 21.60
N LEU A 749 30.27 15.29 20.39
CA LEU A 749 31.68 14.92 20.14
C LEU A 749 32.64 16.10 20.40
N PHE A 750 32.29 17.32 19.98
CA PHE A 750 33.12 18.51 20.24
C PHE A 750 33.14 18.91 21.72
N ALA A 751 32.02 18.75 22.43
CA ALA A 751 31.95 18.96 23.87
C ALA A 751 32.84 17.96 24.62
N LEU A 752 32.85 16.68 24.20
CA LEU A 752 33.70 15.64 24.82
C LEU A 752 35.20 15.86 24.56
N LYS A 753 35.59 16.43 23.42
CA LYS A 753 36.98 16.78 23.09
C LYS A 753 37.38 18.21 23.53
N ALA A 754 36.54 18.89 24.33
CA ALA A 754 36.77 20.24 24.86
C ALA A 754 37.05 21.34 23.81
N ALA A 755 36.50 21.21 22.60
CA ALA A 755 36.69 22.16 21.50
C ALA A 755 35.61 23.25 21.48
N ILE A 756 35.81 24.33 22.26
CA ILE A 756 34.80 25.39 22.48
C ILE A 756 34.43 26.16 21.20
N GLY A 757 35.41 26.49 20.35
CA GLY A 757 35.15 27.24 19.11
C GLY A 757 34.24 26.50 18.12
N PRO A 758 34.60 25.28 17.67
CA PRO A 758 33.76 24.42 16.85
C PRO A 758 32.37 24.16 17.46
N LEU A 759 32.30 24.02 18.79
CA LEU A 759 31.04 23.82 19.51
C LEU A 759 30.07 24.98 19.31
N VAL A 760 30.52 26.23 19.48
CA VAL A 760 29.68 27.44 19.30
C VAL A 760 29.20 27.56 17.84
N LEU A 761 30.08 27.29 16.87
CA LEU A 761 29.72 27.28 15.44
C LEU A 761 28.62 26.25 15.13
N MET A 762 28.66 25.08 15.77
CA MET A 762 27.62 24.06 15.60
C MET A 762 26.28 24.45 16.24
N PHE A 763 26.28 25.12 17.39
CA PHE A 763 25.04 25.65 17.98
C PHE A 763 24.38 26.69 17.07
N GLY A 764 25.18 27.61 16.50
CA GLY A 764 24.68 28.57 15.51
C GLY A 764 24.05 27.87 14.29
N LEU A 765 24.64 26.77 13.84
CA LEU A 765 24.11 25.96 12.74
C LEU A 765 22.76 25.30 13.09
N VAL A 766 22.56 24.83 14.33
CA VAL A 766 21.28 24.25 14.79
C VAL A 766 20.19 25.31 14.82
N ILE A 767 20.46 26.50 15.37
CA ILE A 767 19.50 27.61 15.43
C ILE A 767 19.08 27.99 14.01
N PHE A 768 20.06 28.19 13.12
CA PHE A 768 19.79 28.44 11.72
C PHE A 768 18.94 27.32 11.11
N SER A 769 19.29 26.06 11.39
CA SER A 769 18.55 24.87 10.94
C SER A 769 17.06 24.95 11.24
N VAL A 770 16.74 25.25 12.50
CA VAL A 770 15.37 25.39 13.01
C VAL A 770 14.62 26.53 12.34
N LEU A 771 15.24 27.71 12.21
CA LEU A 771 14.59 28.89 11.60
C LEU A 771 14.12 28.62 10.17
N VAL A 772 14.97 28.00 9.33
CA VAL A 772 14.58 27.65 7.96
C VAL A 772 13.57 26.50 7.94
N HIS A 773 13.65 25.54 8.87
CA HIS A 773 12.63 24.49 8.95
C HIS A 773 11.25 25.09 9.25
N ILE A 774 11.17 26.05 10.17
CA ILE A 774 9.93 26.77 10.50
C ILE A 774 9.43 27.51 9.25
N SER A 775 10.29 28.33 8.64
CA SER A 775 9.95 29.09 7.41
C SER A 775 9.46 28.17 6.27
N LEU A 776 10.12 27.04 6.05
CA LEU A 776 9.75 26.04 5.05
C LEU A 776 8.41 25.38 5.35
N ASN A 777 8.14 25.08 6.62
CA ASN A 777 6.89 24.45 7.01
C ASN A 777 5.71 25.41 6.90
N ASP A 778 5.91 26.69 7.22
CA ASP A 778 4.87 27.72 7.12
C ASP A 778 4.49 28.00 5.66
N SER A 779 5.46 28.06 4.74
CA SER A 779 5.17 28.27 3.31
C SER A 779 4.56 27.06 2.62
N LEU A 780 5.05 25.83 2.90
CA LEU A 780 4.63 24.64 2.14
C LEU A 780 3.38 23.96 2.70
N LYS A 781 3.11 24.04 4.00
CA LYS A 781 1.98 23.33 4.64
C LYS A 781 0.62 23.60 3.98
N PRO A 782 0.21 24.85 3.66
CA PRO A 782 -1.08 25.09 3.00
C PRO A 782 -1.17 24.39 1.63
N LEU A 783 -0.08 24.42 0.84
CA LEU A 783 -0.02 23.86 -0.52
C LEU A 783 -0.02 22.32 -0.54
N LEU A 784 0.43 21.67 0.54
CA LEU A 784 0.43 20.20 0.64
C LEU A 784 -0.96 19.61 0.86
N CYS A 785 -1.84 20.34 1.53
CA CYS A 785 -3.17 19.85 1.91
C CYS A 785 -4.26 20.28 0.94
N ASN A 786 -4.13 21.47 0.35
CA ASN A 786 -5.18 22.16 -0.38
C ASN A 786 -4.84 22.32 -1.86
N LEU A 787 -5.86 22.39 -2.71
CA LEU A 787 -5.71 22.78 -4.12
C LEU A 787 -5.93 24.30 -4.27
N PRO A 788 -5.03 25.02 -4.98
CA PRO A 788 -5.21 26.44 -5.25
C PRO A 788 -6.32 26.65 -6.29
N ARG A 789 -7.07 27.74 -6.15
CA ARG A 789 -8.15 28.10 -7.08
C ARG A 789 -7.63 28.52 -8.46
N THR A 790 -6.47 29.17 -8.50
CA THR A 790 -5.84 29.66 -9.75
C THR A 790 -5.61 28.53 -10.75
N LEU A 791 -4.99 27.44 -10.31
CA LEU A 791 -4.71 26.29 -11.18
C LEU A 791 -5.97 25.53 -11.63
N ALA A 792 -7.03 25.56 -10.82
CA ALA A 792 -8.30 24.95 -11.21
C ALA A 792 -8.95 25.72 -12.36
N VAL A 793 -8.92 27.06 -12.31
CA VAL A 793 -9.39 27.93 -13.39
C VAL A 793 -8.49 27.80 -14.63
N GLU A 794 -7.16 27.76 -14.45
CA GLU A 794 -6.22 27.56 -15.55
C GLU A 794 -6.48 26.23 -16.29
N GLU A 795 -6.76 25.15 -15.57
CA GLU A 795 -7.11 23.87 -16.19
C GLU A 795 -8.47 23.91 -16.90
N GLU A 796 -9.43 24.67 -16.39
CA GLU A 796 -10.73 24.90 -17.05
C GLU A 796 -10.55 25.66 -18.37
N LEU A 797 -9.78 26.76 -18.36
CA LEU A 797 -9.43 27.52 -19.56
C LEU A 797 -8.65 26.66 -20.56
N ARG A 798 -7.68 25.86 -20.07
CA ARG A 798 -6.92 24.93 -20.91
C ARG A 798 -7.82 23.90 -21.61
N ARG A 799 -8.92 23.46 -20.97
CA ARG A 799 -9.92 22.59 -21.61
C ARG A 799 -10.69 23.31 -22.72
N HIS A 800 -10.91 24.61 -22.57
CA HIS A 800 -11.55 25.46 -23.58
C HIS A 800 -10.57 25.94 -24.68
N GLY A 801 -9.26 25.65 -24.54
CA GLY A 801 -8.23 26.08 -25.48
C GLY A 801 -7.70 27.50 -25.22
N GLU A 802 -8.05 28.09 -24.08
CA GLU A 802 -7.68 29.45 -23.66
C GLU A 802 -6.60 29.41 -22.56
N SER A 803 -5.89 30.51 -22.35
CA SER A 803 -4.95 30.70 -21.23
C SER A 803 -5.31 31.94 -20.39
N LEU A 804 -4.84 31.99 -19.15
CA LEU A 804 -5.07 33.16 -18.28
C LEU A 804 -4.48 34.45 -18.86
N ASP A 805 -3.41 34.35 -19.65
CA ASP A 805 -2.74 35.50 -20.28
C ASP A 805 -3.49 36.03 -21.51
N THR A 806 -4.34 35.19 -22.15
CA THR A 806 -5.18 35.60 -23.29
C THR A 806 -6.44 36.34 -22.89
N ILE A 807 -6.85 36.25 -21.62
CA ILE A 807 -8.02 36.96 -21.11
C ILE A 807 -7.64 38.45 -20.97
N THR A 808 -8.11 39.27 -21.91
CA THR A 808 -7.89 40.72 -21.90
C THR A 808 -9.10 41.44 -21.33
N GLU A 809 -8.96 42.73 -20.94
CA GLU A 809 -10.10 43.52 -20.46
C GLU A 809 -11.24 43.64 -21.50
N GLU A 810 -10.94 43.40 -22.77
CA GLU A 810 -11.87 43.51 -23.90
C GLU A 810 -12.88 42.35 -23.96
N ASP A 811 -12.54 41.16 -23.44
CA ASP A 811 -13.39 39.96 -23.45
C ASP A 811 -14.58 40.04 -22.46
N PHE A 812 -14.62 41.09 -21.63
CA PHE A 812 -15.64 41.29 -20.59
C PHE A 812 -16.53 42.53 -20.81
N LYS A 813 -16.46 43.17 -21.98
CA LYS A 813 -17.48 44.14 -22.38
C LYS A 813 -18.75 43.37 -22.77
N ASP A 814 -19.76 43.41 -21.91
CA ASP A 814 -21.09 42.90 -22.22
C ASP A 814 -21.58 43.52 -23.55
N PRO A 815 -22.14 42.75 -24.50
CA PRO A 815 -22.69 43.28 -25.75
C PRO A 815 -24.02 44.05 -25.57
N GLU A 816 -24.41 44.37 -24.33
CA GLU A 816 -25.65 45.08 -24.00
C GLU A 816 -25.36 46.34 -23.17
N ASP A 817 -24.93 47.40 -23.84
CA ASP A 817 -25.07 48.78 -23.33
C ASP A 817 -25.85 49.61 -24.37
N ASN A 818 -27.00 49.05 -24.81
CA ASN A 818 -27.90 49.72 -25.74
C ASN A 818 -29.36 49.50 -25.35
N THR A 819 -29.68 49.74 -24.07
CA THR A 819 -31.05 50.00 -23.64
C THR A 819 -31.09 51.28 -22.83
N GLN A 820 -31.23 52.38 -23.55
CA GLN A 820 -31.77 53.62 -23.03
C GLN A 820 -33.24 53.36 -22.65
N TYR A 821 -33.52 53.25 -21.35
CA TYR A 821 -34.87 53.34 -20.83
C TYR A 821 -34.94 54.48 -19.81
N ASP A 822 -35.87 55.37 -20.10
CA ASP A 822 -36.14 56.63 -19.43
C ASP A 822 -36.55 56.45 -17.96
N MET A 823 -35.97 57.29 -17.10
CA MET A 823 -36.36 57.43 -15.71
C MET A 823 -37.37 58.58 -15.61
N ASP A 824 -38.65 58.26 -15.45
CA ASP A 824 -39.65 59.16 -14.84
C ASP A 824 -40.85 58.35 -14.32
N PHE A 825 -40.88 58.06 -13.02
CA PHE A 825 -42.14 57.69 -12.34
C PHE A 825 -42.18 58.18 -10.88
N ASP A 826 -43.32 58.80 -10.58
CA ASP A 826 -43.75 59.64 -9.45
C ASP A 826 -44.03 58.84 -8.15
N PRO A 827 -43.83 59.36 -6.92
CA PRO A 827 -44.11 58.63 -5.68
C PRO A 827 -45.48 59.01 -5.11
N GLY A 828 -46.45 58.10 -5.17
CA GLY A 828 -47.80 58.35 -4.64
C GLY A 828 -48.56 57.11 -4.16
N MET A 829 -48.64 56.97 -2.82
CA MET A 829 -49.64 56.27 -1.99
C MET A 829 -49.91 54.75 -2.10
N GLY A 830 -49.74 54.09 -0.96
CA GLY A 830 -50.86 53.43 -0.24
C GLY A 830 -50.97 51.91 -0.33
N GLY A 831 -50.87 51.22 0.81
CA GLY A 831 -51.47 49.90 1.02
C GLY A 831 -50.52 48.82 1.53
N ILE A 832 -50.77 48.39 2.77
CA ILE A 832 -50.14 47.27 3.48
C ILE A 832 -50.56 45.95 2.83
N ASP A 833 -49.62 45.02 2.60
CA ASP A 833 -49.76 43.60 2.97
C ASP A 833 -48.50 42.77 2.73
N ILE A 834 -48.43 41.68 3.49
CA ILE A 834 -47.26 40.93 3.95
C ILE A 834 -46.96 39.76 3.02
N HIS A 835 -45.70 39.62 2.55
CA HIS A 835 -45.00 38.33 2.45
C HIS A 835 -43.51 38.53 2.09
N GLU A 836 -42.66 38.65 3.10
CA GLU A 836 -41.21 38.54 2.95
C GLU A 836 -40.84 37.05 2.87
N GLN A 837 -40.85 36.50 1.66
CA GLN A 837 -40.24 35.21 1.36
C GLN A 837 -38.74 35.44 1.15
N GLN A 838 -37.98 35.31 2.23
CA GLN A 838 -36.51 35.39 2.21
C GLN A 838 -35.94 34.17 1.46
N GLN A 839 -35.95 34.25 0.13
CA GLN A 839 -35.17 33.38 -0.74
C GLN A 839 -33.69 33.69 -0.51
N SER A 840 -32.94 32.70 -0.06
CA SER A 840 -31.49 32.72 -0.09
C SER A 840 -31.03 32.76 -1.55
N ARG A 841 -30.87 33.96 -2.11
CA ARG A 841 -30.22 34.17 -3.40
C ARG A 841 -28.77 33.72 -3.28
N GLY A 842 -28.46 32.60 -3.93
CA GLY A 842 -27.12 32.41 -4.47
C GLY A 842 -26.81 33.59 -5.39
N MET A 843 -25.60 34.11 -5.27
CA MET A 843 -25.13 35.23 -6.07
C MET A 843 -25.26 34.86 -7.56
N PRO A 844 -25.96 35.64 -8.41
CA PRO A 844 -25.99 35.40 -9.84
C PRO A 844 -24.56 35.38 -10.40
N ARG A 845 -24.33 34.57 -11.42
CA ARG A 845 -23.02 34.29 -12.02
C ARG A 845 -22.25 35.59 -12.39
N GLU A 846 -22.99 36.65 -12.70
CA GLU A 846 -22.51 38.02 -13.01
C GLU A 846 -21.94 38.78 -11.79
N GLU A 847 -22.55 38.68 -10.61
CA GLU A 847 -22.04 39.33 -9.39
C GLU A 847 -20.79 38.62 -8.86
N CYS A 848 -20.72 37.30 -9.03
CA CYS A 848 -19.53 36.51 -8.68
C CYS A 848 -18.34 36.93 -9.56
N ALA A 849 -18.59 37.24 -10.84
CA ALA A 849 -17.60 37.82 -11.73
C ALA A 849 -17.17 39.23 -11.29
N LYS A 850 -18.08 40.08 -10.80
CA LYS A 850 -17.73 41.40 -10.22
C LYS A 850 -16.89 41.32 -8.95
N VAL A 851 -17.20 40.40 -8.04
CA VAL A 851 -16.37 40.16 -6.84
C VAL A 851 -15.00 39.60 -7.23
N PHE A 852 -14.95 38.76 -8.27
CA PHE A 852 -13.70 38.30 -8.88
C PHE A 852 -12.89 39.45 -9.50
N ARG A 853 -13.52 40.41 -10.20
CA ARG A 853 -12.90 41.65 -10.74
C ARG A 853 -12.17 42.44 -9.64
N LEU A 854 -12.86 42.71 -8.52
CA LEU A 854 -12.30 43.47 -7.39
C LEU A 854 -11.13 42.75 -6.70
N THR A 855 -11.21 41.42 -6.59
CA THR A 855 -10.18 40.63 -5.93
C THR A 855 -8.92 40.51 -6.81
N ALA A 856 -9.08 40.35 -8.13
CA ALA A 856 -7.97 40.25 -9.08
C ALA A 856 -7.19 41.57 -9.24
N GLN A 857 -7.89 42.70 -9.34
CA GLN A 857 -7.27 44.03 -9.41
C GLN A 857 -6.57 44.39 -8.09
N GLY A 858 -7.19 44.07 -6.95
CA GLY A 858 -6.59 44.27 -5.62
C GLY A 858 -5.30 43.50 -5.43
N ILE A 859 -5.24 42.24 -5.88
CA ILE A 859 -4.05 41.38 -5.79
C ILE A 859 -2.91 41.89 -6.70
N LYS A 860 -3.23 42.31 -7.93
CA LYS A 860 -2.23 42.86 -8.88
C LYS A 860 -1.59 44.15 -8.35
N SER A 861 -2.39 45.01 -7.73
CA SER A 861 -1.90 46.24 -7.08
C SER A 861 -1.10 45.95 -5.80
N TYR A 862 -1.47 44.92 -5.03
CA TYR A 862 -0.76 44.53 -3.81
C TYR A 862 0.61 43.91 -4.09
N ILE A 863 0.72 43.09 -5.15
CA ILE A 863 1.98 42.46 -5.59
C ILE A 863 3.01 43.52 -5.99
N ASN A 864 2.59 44.54 -6.73
CA ASN A 864 3.50 45.62 -7.16
C ASN A 864 3.99 46.51 -6.00
N SER A 865 3.30 46.53 -4.85
CA SER A 865 3.63 47.40 -3.72
C SER A 865 4.76 46.89 -2.81
N TYR A 866 5.10 45.60 -2.89
CA TYR A 866 6.20 44.98 -2.12
C TYR A 866 7.44 44.65 -2.97
N ASP A 867 7.44 45.07 -4.24
CA ASP A 867 8.43 44.71 -5.25
C ASP A 867 9.67 45.64 -5.26
N PHE A 868 10.05 46.21 -4.12
CA PHE A 868 11.26 47.05 -4.03
C PHE A 868 12.55 46.23 -4.10
N ILE A 869 12.54 44.98 -3.61
CA ILE A 869 13.73 44.11 -3.56
C ILE A 869 13.85 43.23 -4.81
N THR A 870 12.73 42.91 -5.45
CA THR A 870 12.63 42.02 -6.61
C THR A 870 13.46 42.52 -7.81
N PRO A 871 13.47 43.80 -8.22
CA PRO A 871 14.35 44.27 -9.29
C PRO A 871 15.84 44.31 -8.92
N MET A 872 16.21 44.17 -7.64
CA MET A 872 17.61 44.02 -7.20
C MET A 872 18.11 42.57 -7.33
N ILE A 873 17.20 41.59 -7.41
CA ILE A 873 17.48 40.15 -7.48
C ILE A 873 17.12 39.57 -8.87
N ALA A 874 16.13 40.14 -9.56
CA ALA A 874 15.54 39.61 -10.78
C ALA A 874 16.38 39.70 -12.08
N PRO A 875 17.24 40.71 -12.35
CA PRO A 875 17.87 40.82 -13.66
C PRO A 875 18.97 39.79 -13.95
N LEU A 876 19.34 38.95 -12.98
CA LEU A 876 20.40 37.95 -13.19
C LEU A 876 19.89 36.58 -13.66
N PHE A 877 18.63 36.18 -13.41
CA PHE A 877 18.12 34.85 -13.79
C PHE A 877 16.57 34.77 -13.83
N SER A 878 15.91 35.34 -14.84
CA SER A 878 14.58 34.86 -15.27
C SER A 878 14.73 33.97 -16.52
N PRO A 879 15.11 32.69 -16.35
CA PRO A 879 15.41 31.84 -17.49
C PRO A 879 14.14 31.52 -18.30
N SER A 880 14.24 31.58 -19.63
CA SER A 880 13.18 31.07 -20.49
C SER A 880 12.97 29.56 -20.24
N PRO A 881 11.73 29.04 -20.30
CA PRO A 881 11.44 27.61 -20.13
C PRO A 881 12.20 26.68 -21.10
N ALA A 882 12.79 27.26 -22.16
CA ALA A 882 13.53 26.57 -23.21
C ALA A 882 15.04 26.40 -22.94
N SER A 883 15.58 26.90 -21.82
CA SER A 883 17.02 26.80 -21.56
C SER A 883 17.48 25.34 -21.37
N ARG A 884 18.58 24.93 -21.99
CA ARG A 884 19.06 23.52 -21.99
C ARG A 884 20.05 23.20 -20.85
N ASN A 885 20.37 24.17 -20.00
CA ASN A 885 21.44 24.08 -19.01
C ASN A 885 20.99 23.29 -17.76
N PHE A 886 21.67 22.17 -17.47
CA PHE A 886 21.35 21.31 -16.32
C PHE A 886 21.42 22.03 -14.97
N ILE A 887 22.43 22.88 -14.76
CA ILE A 887 22.63 23.60 -13.50
C ILE A 887 21.49 24.60 -13.28
N LEU A 888 21.03 25.28 -14.33
CA LEU A 888 19.91 26.22 -14.27
C LEU A 888 18.58 25.49 -13.98
N HIS A 889 18.36 24.35 -14.64
CA HIS A 889 17.26 23.42 -14.33
C HIS A 889 17.30 22.87 -12.90
N TRP A 890 18.49 22.75 -12.32
CA TRP A 890 18.68 22.24 -10.96
C TRP A 890 18.52 23.33 -9.89
N LEU A 891 18.97 24.55 -10.17
CA LEU A 891 18.91 25.72 -9.28
C LEU A 891 17.54 26.42 -9.24
N HIS A 892 16.80 26.39 -10.34
CA HIS A 892 15.47 27.03 -10.44
C HIS A 892 14.36 26.01 -10.68
N PRO A 893 14.03 25.16 -9.68
CA PRO A 893 12.89 24.26 -9.82
C PRO A 893 11.58 25.02 -10.04
N GLU A 894 11.45 26.24 -9.52
CA GLU A 894 10.26 27.08 -9.63
C GLU A 894 9.85 27.33 -11.10
N VAL A 895 10.81 27.47 -12.02
CA VAL A 895 10.53 27.71 -13.45
C VAL A 895 10.37 26.41 -14.24
N PHE A 896 11.28 25.44 -14.03
CA PHE A 896 11.34 24.24 -14.87
C PHE A 896 10.52 23.05 -14.36
N THR A 897 10.02 23.15 -13.13
CA THR A 897 9.09 22.16 -12.55
C THR A 897 7.75 22.79 -12.22
N ASP A 898 7.39 23.81 -12.98
CA ASP A 898 6.10 24.47 -12.91
C ASP A 898 4.94 23.55 -13.29
N TYR A 899 3.73 23.91 -12.86
CA TYR A 899 2.49 23.19 -13.11
C TYR A 899 2.33 22.84 -14.58
N ALA A 900 2.48 23.80 -15.50
CA ALA A 900 2.30 23.59 -16.94
C ALA A 900 3.22 22.48 -17.49
N VAL A 901 4.49 22.48 -17.08
CA VAL A 901 5.49 21.48 -17.51
C VAL A 901 5.17 20.09 -16.97
N LEU A 902 4.74 20.00 -15.70
CA LEU A 902 4.41 18.73 -15.07
C LEU A 902 3.05 18.20 -15.53
N ARG A 903 2.11 19.08 -15.83
CA ARG A 903 0.79 18.76 -16.37
C ARG A 903 0.89 18.09 -17.74
N ALA A 904 1.85 18.50 -18.57
CA ALA A 904 2.14 17.84 -19.85
C ALA A 904 2.71 16.41 -19.69
N ARG A 905 3.25 16.04 -18.53
CA ARG A 905 3.73 14.67 -18.25
C ARG A 905 2.63 13.73 -17.74
N VAL A 906 1.52 14.30 -17.27
CA VAL A 906 0.38 13.52 -16.77
C VAL A 906 -0.54 13.16 -17.94
N PRO A 907 -0.83 11.87 -18.18
CA PRO A 907 -1.67 11.43 -19.28
C PRO A 907 -3.12 11.85 -19.07
N GLU A 908 -3.82 12.09 -20.19
CA GLU A 908 -5.24 12.38 -20.19
C GLU A 908 -6.03 11.11 -20.50
N TYR A 909 -6.88 10.72 -19.55
CA TYR A 909 -7.81 9.61 -19.70
C TYR A 909 -9.24 10.15 -19.75
N PRO A 910 -10.16 9.47 -20.46
CA PRO A 910 -11.55 9.88 -20.49
C PRO A 910 -12.16 9.84 -19.08
N PRO A 911 -13.13 10.73 -18.79
CA PRO A 911 -13.77 10.77 -17.49
C PRO A 911 -14.57 9.49 -17.20
N ILE A 912 -14.61 9.10 -15.92
CA ILE A 912 -15.37 7.92 -15.48
C ILE A 912 -16.85 8.31 -15.37
N LEU A 913 -17.68 7.70 -16.22
CA LEU A 913 -19.14 7.86 -16.15
C LEU A 913 -19.71 6.84 -15.15
N TYR A 914 -20.27 7.34 -14.05
CA TYR A 914 -20.97 6.52 -13.08
C TYR A 914 -22.46 6.45 -13.43
N GLY A 915 -23.03 5.25 -13.43
CA GLY A 915 -24.49 5.11 -13.51
C GLY A 915 -25.18 5.66 -12.26
N ASP A 916 -26.37 6.23 -12.40
CA ASP A 916 -27.11 6.88 -11.30
C ASP A 916 -27.32 5.99 -10.07
N GLY A 917 -27.49 4.68 -10.28
CA GLY A 917 -27.60 3.71 -9.19
C GLY A 917 -26.33 3.60 -8.35
N VAL A 918 -25.15 3.68 -8.99
CA VAL A 918 -23.84 3.59 -8.31
C VAL A 918 -23.61 4.84 -7.46
N ILE A 919 -23.98 6.02 -7.98
CA ILE A 919 -23.85 7.29 -7.25
C ILE A 919 -24.70 7.27 -5.98
N LYS A 920 -25.98 6.87 -6.08
CA LYS A 920 -26.89 6.78 -4.92
C LYS A 920 -26.36 5.86 -3.82
N ASP A 921 -25.72 4.76 -4.21
CA ASP A 921 -25.25 3.72 -3.31
C ASP A 921 -23.79 3.88 -2.85
N ALA A 922 -23.05 4.86 -3.38
CA ALA A 922 -21.59 4.96 -3.23
C ALA A 922 -21.11 5.07 -1.78
N PHE A 923 -21.71 5.97 -0.99
CA PHE A 923 -21.32 6.24 0.40
C PHE A 923 -22.30 5.66 1.41
N LEU A 924 -22.89 4.51 1.09
CA LEU A 924 -23.70 3.75 2.04
C LEU A 924 -22.83 2.71 2.79
N PRO A 925 -23.18 2.37 4.05
CA PRO A 925 -22.49 1.33 4.80
C PRO A 925 -22.45 -0.02 4.07
N PRO A 926 -21.37 -0.81 4.21
CA PRO A 926 -21.10 -1.97 3.38
C PRO A 926 -22.20 -3.03 3.44
N GLY A 927 -22.89 -3.22 4.57
CA GLY A 927 -24.01 -4.14 4.70
C GLY A 927 -25.21 -3.79 3.83
N MET A 928 -25.41 -2.51 3.50
CA MET A 928 -26.44 -2.07 2.55
C MET A 928 -26.03 -2.39 1.12
N VAL A 929 -24.77 -2.12 0.78
CA VAL A 929 -24.32 -2.11 -0.61
C VAL A 929 -23.86 -3.49 -1.08
N LYS A 930 -23.34 -4.34 -0.19
CA LYS A 930 -22.83 -5.68 -0.56
C LYS A 930 -23.92 -6.58 -1.11
N ALA A 931 -23.76 -7.02 -2.36
CA ALA A 931 -24.66 -7.98 -2.98
C ALA A 931 -24.65 -9.33 -2.24
N ALA A 932 -25.69 -10.14 -2.45
CA ALA A 932 -25.68 -11.51 -1.96
C ALA A 932 -24.51 -12.28 -2.62
N PRO A 933 -23.70 -13.02 -1.85
CA PRO A 933 -22.63 -13.82 -2.42
C PRO A 933 -23.24 -14.85 -3.37
N LYS A 934 -22.50 -15.22 -4.40
CA LYS A 934 -22.93 -16.23 -5.38
C LYS A 934 -22.01 -17.43 -5.27
N VAL A 935 -22.58 -18.63 -5.30
CA VAL A 935 -21.83 -19.88 -5.11
C VAL A 935 -21.29 -20.35 -6.46
N TRP A 936 -19.99 -20.66 -6.50
CA TRP A 936 -19.31 -21.10 -7.72
C TRP A 936 -18.79 -22.51 -7.55
N LEU A 937 -19.38 -23.44 -8.30
CA LEU A 937 -19.07 -24.87 -8.23
C LEU A 937 -18.27 -25.30 -9.47
N PRO A 938 -17.35 -26.28 -9.35
CA PRO A 938 -16.70 -26.87 -10.50
C PRO A 938 -17.64 -27.87 -11.20
N LYS A 939 -17.72 -27.79 -12.52
CA LYS A 939 -18.44 -28.76 -13.35
C LYS A 939 -17.81 -30.15 -13.23
N ASP A 940 -18.64 -31.17 -13.08
CA ASP A 940 -18.23 -32.55 -12.90
C ASP A 940 -18.77 -33.48 -14.00
N LYS A 941 -18.08 -34.61 -14.22
CA LYS A 941 -18.54 -35.65 -15.16
C LYS A 941 -19.72 -36.47 -14.60
N ALA A 942 -19.86 -36.56 -13.27
CA ALA A 942 -20.93 -37.30 -12.60
C ALA A 942 -22.28 -36.55 -12.53
N GLY A 943 -22.36 -35.29 -12.99
CA GLY A 943 -23.59 -34.50 -13.05
C GLY A 943 -24.13 -34.01 -11.70
N VAL A 944 -23.35 -34.09 -10.61
CA VAL A 944 -23.74 -33.60 -9.28
C VAL A 944 -23.74 -32.08 -9.21
N SER A 945 -22.79 -31.42 -9.88
CA SER A 945 -22.69 -29.95 -9.91
C SER A 945 -23.96 -29.30 -10.46
N VAL A 946 -24.51 -29.81 -11.56
CA VAL A 946 -25.74 -29.31 -12.19
C VAL A 946 -26.92 -29.40 -11.23
N GLN A 947 -27.05 -30.53 -10.52
CA GLN A 947 -28.10 -30.68 -9.52
C GLN A 947 -27.93 -29.73 -8.33
N GLU A 948 -26.72 -29.64 -7.78
CA GLU A 948 -26.45 -28.79 -6.62
C GLU A 948 -26.62 -27.30 -6.97
N VAL A 949 -26.28 -26.89 -8.20
CA VAL A 949 -26.60 -25.56 -8.74
C VAL A 949 -28.12 -25.33 -8.75
N ARG A 950 -28.92 -26.31 -9.18
CA ARG A 950 -30.39 -26.21 -9.18
C ARG A 950 -30.97 -26.13 -7.77
N HIS A 951 -30.42 -26.89 -6.82
CA HIS A 951 -30.88 -26.92 -5.43
C HIS A 951 -30.49 -25.64 -4.67
N SER A 952 -29.21 -25.26 -4.74
CA SER A 952 -28.71 -24.05 -4.08
C SER A 952 -29.22 -22.78 -4.77
N GLY A 953 -29.44 -22.82 -6.09
CA GLY A 953 -30.06 -21.76 -6.89
C GLY A 953 -31.40 -21.25 -6.35
N ARG A 954 -32.15 -22.07 -5.59
CA ARG A 954 -33.41 -21.68 -4.94
C ARG A 954 -33.21 -20.74 -3.75
N VAL A 955 -32.02 -20.72 -3.15
CA VAL A 955 -31.70 -19.94 -1.95
C VAL A 955 -30.69 -18.84 -2.27
N ILE A 956 -29.68 -19.17 -3.06
CA ILE A 956 -28.55 -18.31 -3.38
C ILE A 956 -28.18 -18.53 -4.85
N ALA A 957 -27.79 -17.47 -5.57
CA ALA A 957 -27.41 -17.63 -6.96
C ALA A 957 -26.17 -18.53 -7.07
N SER A 958 -26.28 -19.62 -7.83
CA SER A 958 -25.21 -20.60 -8.04
C SER A 958 -24.92 -20.74 -9.54
N LYS A 959 -23.65 -20.95 -9.91
CA LYS A 959 -23.24 -21.30 -11.29
C LYS A 959 -22.11 -22.33 -11.28
N ASP A 960 -22.02 -23.12 -12.33
CA ASP A 960 -21.01 -24.14 -12.60
C ASP A 960 -20.11 -23.85 -13.83
N THR A 961 -20.36 -22.73 -14.53
CA THR A 961 -19.58 -22.31 -15.70
C THR A 961 -18.20 -21.79 -15.31
N GLY A 962 -17.19 -22.02 -16.17
CA GLY A 962 -15.83 -21.48 -15.99
C GLY A 962 -14.95 -22.22 -14.99
N ALA A 963 -15.39 -23.34 -14.42
CA ALA A 963 -14.55 -24.22 -13.63
C ALA A 963 -14.94 -25.68 -13.87
N TRP A 964 -13.97 -26.59 -13.98
CA TRP A 964 -14.22 -28.01 -14.18
C TRP A 964 -13.26 -28.87 -13.36
N MET A 965 -13.65 -30.11 -13.13
CA MET A 965 -12.80 -31.09 -12.43
C MET A 965 -12.12 -32.03 -13.42
N ASN A 966 -10.80 -32.13 -13.32
CA ASN A 966 -10.01 -33.08 -14.10
C ASN A 966 -10.16 -34.50 -13.54
N GLU A 967 -9.78 -35.51 -14.33
CA GLU A 967 -9.89 -36.94 -13.98
C GLU A 967 -9.07 -37.33 -12.74
N LYS A 968 -8.05 -36.53 -12.39
CA LYS A 968 -7.24 -36.67 -11.17
C LYS A 968 -7.92 -36.07 -9.92
N GLY A 969 -9.16 -35.59 -10.01
CA GLY A 969 -9.87 -34.93 -8.91
C GLY A 969 -9.40 -33.49 -8.60
N LEU A 970 -8.59 -32.91 -9.50
CA LEU A 970 -8.08 -31.54 -9.39
C LEU A 970 -9.04 -30.57 -10.07
N ILE A 971 -9.21 -29.38 -9.50
CA ILE A 971 -10.08 -28.33 -10.05
C ILE A 971 -9.25 -27.42 -10.94
N SER A 972 -9.70 -27.25 -12.18
CA SER A 972 -9.21 -26.24 -13.12
C SER A 972 -10.24 -25.13 -13.26
N VAL A 973 -9.77 -23.90 -13.46
CA VAL A 973 -10.61 -22.71 -13.58
C VAL A 973 -10.19 -22.00 -14.86
N ASP A 974 -11.17 -21.48 -15.61
CA ASP A 974 -10.91 -20.56 -16.70
C ASP A 974 -10.45 -19.22 -16.11
N LEU A 975 -9.19 -18.88 -16.39
CA LEU A 975 -8.51 -17.70 -15.87
C LEU A 975 -8.62 -16.49 -16.82
N GLU A 976 -9.05 -16.71 -18.06
CA GLU A 976 -9.26 -15.66 -19.06
C GLU A 976 -10.65 -15.04 -18.94
N MET A 977 -11.62 -15.83 -18.47
CA MET A 977 -12.93 -15.33 -18.07
C MET A 977 -12.75 -14.26 -17.00
N ASP A 978 -12.91 -13.00 -17.39
CA ASP A 978 -12.72 -11.88 -16.49
C ASP A 978 -13.69 -12.05 -15.31
N PRO A 979 -13.22 -12.16 -14.05
CA PRO A 979 -14.12 -12.19 -12.91
C PRO A 979 -15.03 -10.95 -12.88
N ARG A 980 -14.66 -9.89 -13.61
CA ARG A 980 -15.40 -8.66 -13.77
C ARG A 980 -16.59 -8.76 -14.73
N GLU A 981 -16.51 -9.48 -15.84
CA GLU A 981 -17.68 -9.70 -16.73
C GLU A 981 -18.69 -10.67 -16.10
N GLY A 982 -18.25 -11.49 -15.14
CA GLY A 982 -19.12 -12.39 -14.39
C GLY A 982 -19.69 -11.83 -13.08
N TRP A 983 -18.95 -11.03 -12.29
CA TRP A 983 -19.25 -10.94 -10.84
C TRP A 983 -18.94 -9.64 -10.07
N GLU A 984 -17.97 -8.79 -10.42
CA GLU A 984 -17.58 -7.64 -9.55
C GLU A 984 -17.09 -6.37 -10.30
N ARG A 985 -17.66 -5.96 -11.44
CA ARG A 985 -17.20 -4.74 -12.17
C ARG A 985 -17.90 -3.42 -11.86
N MET A 986 -18.80 -3.33 -10.89
CA MET A 986 -19.40 -2.04 -10.54
C MET A 986 -19.22 -1.71 -9.06
N ARG A 987 -17.96 -1.46 -8.68
CA ARG A 987 -17.63 -0.55 -7.57
C ARG A 987 -16.13 -0.20 -7.47
N PHE A 988 -15.47 0.06 -8.59
CA PHE A 988 -14.13 0.67 -8.60
C PHE A 988 -14.12 1.85 -9.56
#